data_AF-A0A7Y3IE06-F1
#
_entry.id   AF-A0A7Y3IE06-F1
#
_cell.length_a   1.000
_cell.length_b   1.000
_cell.length_c   1.000
_cell.angle_alpha   90.00
_cell.angle_beta   90.00
_cell.angle_gamma   90.00
#
_symmetry.space_group_name_H-M   'P 1'
#
loop_
_entity.id
_entity.type
_entity.pdbx_description
1 polymer ?
#
loop_
_entity_poly.entity_id
_entity_poly.type
_entity_poly.pdbx_seq_one_letter_code
_entity_poly.pdbx_strand_id
1 'polypeptide(L)'
;MRQALWLLRQRLGDDVFTMDEPVALNGDRVSTDLDDLIRELDSPKMDPRRLDPLLGEPLAGLTVSDAPAWRHWAEDFRSRTAYRIASRLGAQSEVRAVQGDPAAACDCLRLALRIQPERVETHLALISHLLDLRAFDEAEEQIDTVRRIGDPDAARLVVPWEDRLRALRMSQVPAGKPEIHLDFVGRSRETSALTAKLRSAAAGQGQVAVVTGPAGIGKTRLIEELALVAQIDGVRVVRAKAHDAERKIRFGVMADLIRELLQLPGSAGISAASDEVLRGFLPSLHSRGKGNGARADNGTGNGRETPAAVPLGDAFLDLVDAVSGETPVLVILDDLHWADEDTRSLVSRVGRRMGNTSALLMVTSRTSADPQLQRTLEGLATPTHAARFELGPLQRADTEELLGLLAEFGSADELGALADRLQAVSRGNPLFLTETLRTLQESHLLLPAEDGRWVFLDTDIASVELPPTLRQALQVRVEQLTDLGREAAARLAGLGRPSSPSALGLSPDPEEVLNELLDAGIVRWVDDGRTLDFVHDEIREAVRASGAPARNRRWHVAAAVAVLGAAAGAAWWGFGGPSRAAAANALPHGGGQLWTLTSEGWAGYRITGTTLEPVAIVEPRPEGRGPYHLRPYPTATRPVVWMGQLTASLADAPDAVLIDSDGSERILMDRASDEVAGGISPDGQTALVFSDDPETPEYRLDTWLVSVETRERRLLRRGMNGAQWSQDGLRILGRSVGPPDT
;
A
#
# COMPACT_ATOMS: atom_id res chain seq x y z
N MET A 1 81.62 -26.33 26.11
CA MET A 1 80.93 -25.48 27.11
C MET A 1 81.89 -24.66 27.97
N ARG A 2 82.75 -25.26 28.81
CA ARG A 2 83.63 -24.53 29.77
C ARG A 2 84.50 -23.45 29.12
N GLN A 3 85.08 -23.71 27.94
CA GLN A 3 85.90 -22.74 27.21
C GLN A 3 85.08 -21.55 26.65
N ALA A 4 83.83 -21.78 26.26
CA ALA A 4 82.93 -20.72 25.80
C ALA A 4 82.49 -19.81 26.96
N LEU A 5 82.17 -20.40 28.12
CA LEU A 5 81.84 -19.65 29.34
C LEU A 5 83.04 -18.84 29.83
N TRP A 6 84.24 -19.41 29.79
CA TRP A 6 85.47 -18.69 30.13
C TRP A 6 85.72 -17.50 29.19
N LEU A 7 85.54 -17.66 27.87
CA LEU A 7 85.66 -16.58 26.90
C LEU A 7 84.61 -15.48 27.11
N LEU A 8 83.37 -15.85 27.41
CA LEU A 8 82.30 -14.89 27.70
C LEU A 8 82.59 -14.10 28.97
N ARG A 9 83.05 -14.75 30.05
CA ARG A 9 83.47 -14.07 31.30
C ARG A 9 84.61 -13.09 31.08
N GLN A 10 85.62 -13.50 30.31
CA GLN A 10 86.75 -12.63 29.99
C GLN A 10 86.34 -11.38 29.20
N ARG A 11 85.31 -11.49 28.36
CA ARG A 11 84.85 -10.40 27.47
C ARG A 11 83.78 -9.51 28.08
N LEU A 12 82.87 -10.08 28.86
CA LEU A 12 81.66 -9.40 29.36
C LEU A 12 81.74 -9.09 30.86
N GLY A 13 82.67 -9.68 31.61
CA GLY A 13 82.76 -9.58 33.06
C GLY A 13 82.05 -10.73 33.78
N ASP A 14 82.49 -11.02 35.01
CA ASP A 14 81.90 -12.08 35.84
C ASP A 14 80.51 -11.70 36.39
N ASP A 15 80.20 -10.41 36.52
CA ASP A 15 78.93 -9.89 37.03
C ASP A 15 77.73 -10.09 36.07
N VAL A 16 78.01 -10.57 34.85
CA VAL A 16 77.00 -10.95 33.85
C VAL A 16 76.42 -12.33 34.11
N PHE A 17 77.05 -13.17 34.93
CA PHE A 17 76.54 -14.50 35.29
C PHE A 17 75.98 -14.50 36.71
N THR A 18 74.81 -15.10 36.90
CA THR A 18 74.16 -15.23 38.22
C THR A 18 74.38 -16.60 38.85
N MET A 19 74.50 -17.66 38.04
CA MET A 19 74.84 -19.02 38.48
C MET A 19 75.62 -19.76 37.39
N ASP A 20 76.44 -20.73 37.82
CA ASP A 20 77.35 -21.49 36.93
C ASP A 20 76.75 -22.82 36.47
N GLU A 21 75.81 -23.39 37.24
CA GLU A 21 75.20 -24.69 36.95
C GLU A 21 73.76 -24.77 37.53
N PRO A 22 72.70 -24.68 36.70
CA PRO A 22 72.76 -24.32 35.27
C PRO A 22 73.29 -22.89 35.08
N VAL A 23 73.97 -22.66 33.95
CA VAL A 23 74.48 -21.33 33.61
C VAL A 23 73.30 -20.37 33.47
N ALA A 24 73.31 -19.30 34.25
CA ALA A 24 72.29 -18.26 34.22
C ALA A 24 72.95 -16.87 34.03
N LEU A 25 72.32 -16.04 33.20
CA LEU A 25 72.76 -14.66 32.94
C LEU A 25 71.98 -13.68 33.81
N ASN A 26 72.61 -12.54 34.12
CA ASN A 26 71.99 -11.43 34.81
C ASN A 26 71.10 -10.64 33.84
N GLY A 27 69.77 -10.73 34.03
CA GLY A 27 68.77 -10.07 33.18
C GLY A 27 68.83 -8.54 33.19
N ASP A 28 69.45 -7.92 34.21
CA ASP A 28 69.63 -6.47 34.25
C ASP A 28 70.81 -5.98 33.40
N ARG A 29 71.69 -6.91 32.99
CA ARG A 29 72.90 -6.63 32.21
C ARG A 29 72.80 -7.10 30.76
N VAL A 30 71.85 -7.98 30.46
CA VAL A 30 71.66 -8.60 29.16
C VAL A 30 70.21 -8.42 28.73
N SER A 31 69.99 -7.66 27.66
CA SER A 31 68.70 -7.56 26.97
C SER A 31 68.80 -8.24 25.61
N THR A 32 67.69 -8.83 25.17
CA THR A 32 67.55 -9.32 23.79
C THR A 32 66.68 -8.37 22.97
N ASP A 33 66.84 -8.42 21.66
CA ASP A 33 65.93 -7.80 20.69
C ASP A 33 64.48 -8.27 20.87
N LEU A 34 64.28 -9.53 21.27
CA LEU A 34 62.97 -10.03 21.68
C LEU A 34 62.42 -9.33 22.93
N ASP A 35 63.26 -9.03 23.93
CA ASP A 35 62.84 -8.30 25.13
C ASP A 35 62.51 -6.83 24.82
N ASP A 36 63.21 -6.22 23.87
CA ASP A 36 62.90 -4.88 23.34
C ASP A 36 61.55 -4.90 22.58
N LEU A 37 61.34 -5.87 21.70
CA LEU A 37 60.09 -6.05 20.95
C LEU A 37 58.90 -6.26 21.88
N ILE A 38 59.04 -7.09 22.92
CA ILE A 38 57.97 -7.32 23.89
C ILE A 38 57.64 -6.04 24.68
N ARG A 39 58.66 -5.27 25.08
CA ARG A 39 58.44 -3.97 25.73
C ARG A 39 57.75 -2.96 24.81
N GLU A 40 58.07 -2.98 23.52
CA GLU A 40 57.40 -2.14 22.53
C GLU A 40 55.94 -2.55 22.33
N LEU A 41 55.65 -3.86 22.24
CA LEU A 41 54.29 -4.39 22.17
C LEU A 41 53.43 -4.05 23.40
N ASP A 42 54.05 -3.89 24.57
CA ASP A 42 53.39 -3.47 25.81
C ASP A 42 53.20 -1.95 25.91
N SER A 43 53.80 -1.18 25.00
CA SER A 43 53.70 0.27 24.99
C SER A 43 52.32 0.73 24.49
N PRO A 44 51.62 1.62 25.21
CA PRO A 44 50.36 2.21 24.72
C PRO A 44 50.57 3.13 23.50
N LYS A 45 51.82 3.48 23.16
CA LYS A 45 52.18 4.26 21.97
C LYS A 45 52.60 3.39 20.77
N MET A 46 52.49 2.07 20.89
CA MET A 46 52.88 1.13 19.84
C MET A 46 52.09 1.37 18.56
N ASP A 47 52.79 1.51 17.43
CA ASP A 47 52.19 1.66 16.11
C ASP A 47 52.37 0.34 15.33
N PRO A 48 51.30 -0.41 15.05
CA PRO A 48 51.39 -1.71 14.39
C PRO A 48 52.09 -1.61 13.02
N ARG A 49 51.95 -0.48 12.32
CA ARG A 49 52.55 -0.27 10.99
C ARG A 49 54.06 -0.20 11.03
N ARG A 50 54.66 0.09 12.19
CA ARG A 50 56.12 0.15 12.39
C ARG A 50 56.72 -1.17 12.84
N LEU A 51 55.89 -2.11 13.29
CA LEU A 51 56.33 -3.41 13.78
C LEU A 51 56.56 -4.42 12.66
N ASP A 52 55.93 -4.22 11.49
CA ASP A 52 56.01 -5.14 10.36
C ASP A 52 57.47 -5.56 10.02
N PRO A 53 58.45 -4.64 9.87
CA PRO A 53 59.84 -5.00 9.53
C PRO A 53 60.59 -5.74 10.64
N LEU A 54 60.08 -5.72 11.87
CA LEU A 54 60.70 -6.31 13.06
C LEU A 54 60.20 -7.75 13.32
N LEU A 55 59.13 -8.17 12.64
CA LEU A 55 58.48 -9.46 12.83
C LEU A 55 59.01 -10.50 11.82
N GLY A 56 60.19 -11.06 12.11
CA GLY A 56 60.76 -12.22 11.40
C GLY A 56 60.62 -13.53 12.20
N GLU A 57 60.94 -14.68 11.60
CA GLU A 57 60.98 -15.96 12.32
C GLU A 57 62.12 -15.94 13.37
N PRO A 58 61.85 -16.16 14.67
CA PRO A 58 62.88 -16.16 15.68
C PRO A 58 63.97 -17.19 15.38
N LEU A 59 65.25 -16.77 15.47
CA LEU A 59 66.41 -17.62 15.16
C LEU A 59 66.45 -18.10 13.69
N ALA A 60 65.85 -17.34 12.76
CA ALA A 60 65.97 -17.62 11.33
C ALA A 60 67.46 -17.70 10.91
N GLY A 61 67.80 -18.74 10.15
CA GLY A 61 69.17 -18.96 9.65
C GLY A 61 70.18 -19.48 10.68
N LEU A 62 69.83 -19.57 11.97
CA LEU A 62 70.67 -20.22 12.97
C LEU A 62 70.40 -21.73 12.92
N THR A 63 71.41 -22.54 12.60
CA THR A 63 71.32 -24.01 12.63
C THR A 63 72.54 -24.59 13.31
N VAL A 64 72.33 -25.48 14.30
CA VAL A 64 73.41 -26.24 14.93
C VAL A 64 73.38 -27.67 14.41
N SER A 65 74.41 -28.04 13.63
CA SER A 65 74.55 -29.39 13.07
C SER A 65 74.64 -30.45 14.18
N ASP A 66 74.06 -31.62 13.93
CA ASP A 66 74.11 -32.80 14.81
C ASP A 66 73.58 -32.60 16.24
N ALA A 67 72.65 -31.67 16.45
CA ALA A 67 72.03 -31.40 17.76
C ALA A 67 70.48 -31.53 17.76
N PRO A 68 69.92 -32.75 17.89
CA PRO A 68 68.46 -32.96 17.93
C PRO A 68 67.77 -32.24 19.09
N ALA A 69 68.39 -32.22 20.26
CA ALA A 69 67.85 -31.52 21.44
C ALA A 69 67.75 -30.00 21.22
N TRP A 70 68.71 -29.41 20.48
CA TRP A 70 68.67 -28.00 20.13
C TRP A 70 67.56 -27.71 19.12
N ARG A 71 67.34 -28.57 18.12
CA ARG A 71 66.23 -28.43 17.16
C ARG A 71 64.87 -28.43 17.85
N HIS A 72 64.63 -29.40 18.73
CA HIS A 72 63.39 -29.47 19.49
C HIS A 72 63.19 -28.24 20.40
N TRP A 73 64.24 -27.79 21.08
CA TRP A 73 64.20 -26.56 21.88
C TRP A 73 63.92 -25.32 21.02
N ALA A 74 64.52 -25.21 19.82
CA ALA A 74 64.33 -24.07 18.93
C ALA A 74 62.90 -24.02 18.37
N GLU A 75 62.32 -25.17 18.00
CA GLU A 75 60.91 -25.28 17.56
C GLU A 75 59.94 -24.89 18.68
N ASP A 76 60.18 -25.37 19.91
CA ASP A 76 59.39 -24.99 21.09
C ASP A 76 59.56 -23.50 21.42
N PHE A 77 60.78 -22.97 21.34
CA PHE A 77 61.05 -21.55 21.56
C PHE A 77 60.34 -20.67 20.52
N ARG A 78 60.37 -21.04 19.23
CA ARG A 78 59.65 -20.33 18.16
C ARG A 78 58.15 -20.37 18.40
N SER A 79 57.59 -21.54 18.70
CA SER A 79 56.17 -21.70 19.00
C SER A 79 55.72 -20.84 20.19
N ARG A 80 56.47 -20.89 21.31
CA ARG A 80 56.19 -20.07 22.50
C ARG A 80 56.32 -18.58 22.22
N THR A 81 57.31 -18.18 21.41
CA THR A 81 57.54 -16.77 21.06
C THR A 81 56.44 -16.24 20.14
N ALA A 82 56.09 -16.98 19.10
CA ALA A 82 54.98 -16.67 18.21
C ALA A 82 53.66 -16.49 18.99
N TYR A 83 53.38 -17.42 19.91
CA TYR A 83 52.20 -17.33 20.78
C TYR A 83 52.23 -16.08 21.66
N ARG A 84 53.38 -15.77 22.28
CA ARG A 84 53.54 -14.57 23.14
C ARG A 84 53.30 -13.28 22.34
N ILE A 85 53.84 -13.18 21.14
CA ILE A 85 53.68 -11.98 20.29
C ILE A 85 52.22 -11.83 19.83
N ALA A 86 51.64 -12.90 19.28
CA ALA A 86 50.25 -12.89 18.81
C ALA A 86 49.26 -12.57 19.94
N SER A 87 49.47 -13.13 21.13
CA SER A 87 48.64 -12.84 22.31
C SER A 87 48.74 -11.38 22.77
N ARG A 88 49.92 -10.76 22.68
CA ARG A 88 50.13 -9.34 23.04
C ARG A 88 49.52 -8.40 22.02
N LEU A 89 49.63 -8.73 20.72
CA LEU A 89 48.95 -7.99 19.65
C LEU A 89 47.42 -8.05 19.78
N GLY A 90 46.86 -9.21 20.17
CA GLY A 90 45.44 -9.33 20.50
C GLY A 90 45.03 -8.48 21.71
N ALA A 91 45.84 -8.43 22.77
CA ALA A 91 45.55 -7.54 23.91
C ALA A 91 45.59 -6.05 23.51
N GLN A 92 46.51 -5.67 22.61
CA GLN A 92 46.59 -4.30 22.10
C GLN A 92 45.40 -3.93 21.20
N SER A 93 44.84 -4.87 20.42
CA SER A 93 43.65 -4.57 19.62
C SER A 93 42.45 -4.21 20.50
N GLU A 94 42.28 -4.88 21.65
CA GLU A 94 41.23 -4.55 22.62
C GLU A 94 41.40 -3.13 23.18
N VAL A 95 42.63 -2.76 23.57
CA VAL A 95 42.94 -1.41 24.06
C VAL A 95 42.62 -0.34 23.00
N ARG A 96 42.96 -0.59 21.74
CA ARG A 96 42.69 0.33 20.61
C ARG A 96 41.20 0.47 20.31
N ALA A 97 40.46 -0.64 20.34
CA ALA A 97 39.01 -0.62 20.17
C ALA A 97 38.33 0.23 21.25
N VAL A 98 38.75 0.09 22.53
CA VAL A 98 38.24 0.91 23.65
C VAL A 98 38.59 2.40 23.50
N GLN A 99 39.73 2.71 22.88
CA GLN A 99 40.14 4.09 22.58
C GLN A 99 39.42 4.69 21.36
N GLY A 100 38.53 3.94 20.69
CA GLY A 100 37.78 4.41 19.53
C GLY A 100 38.56 4.38 18.22
N ASP A 101 39.63 3.57 18.13
CA ASP A 101 40.40 3.36 16.90
C ASP A 101 40.30 1.90 16.42
N PRO A 102 39.14 1.48 15.88
CA PRO A 102 38.93 0.12 15.40
C PRO A 102 39.79 -0.24 14.18
N ALA A 103 40.23 0.73 13.38
CA ALA A 103 41.14 0.50 12.26
C ALA A 103 42.52 0.05 12.75
N ALA A 104 43.07 0.73 13.76
CA ALA A 104 44.33 0.29 14.40
C ALA A 104 44.17 -1.07 15.11
N ALA A 105 42.99 -1.39 15.65
CA ALA A 105 42.69 -2.70 16.21
C ALA A 105 42.77 -3.82 15.14
N CYS A 106 42.18 -3.60 13.97
CA CYS A 106 42.32 -4.52 12.83
C CYS A 106 43.77 -4.70 12.39
N ASP A 107 44.56 -3.62 12.32
CA ASP A 107 45.98 -3.68 11.96
C ASP A 107 46.78 -4.58 12.92
N CYS A 108 46.53 -4.50 14.24
CA CYS A 108 47.14 -5.40 15.24
C CYS A 108 46.76 -6.87 15.01
N LEU A 109 45.49 -7.15 14.74
CA LEU A 109 44.97 -8.51 14.53
C LEU A 109 45.50 -9.13 13.24
N ARG A 110 45.59 -8.37 12.15
CA ARG A 110 46.23 -8.82 10.89
C ARG A 110 47.69 -9.22 11.10
N LEU A 111 48.44 -8.45 11.88
CA LEU A 111 49.82 -8.80 12.23
C LEU A 111 49.90 -10.07 13.09
N ALA A 112 48.96 -10.25 14.04
CA ALA A 112 48.88 -11.46 14.84
C ALA A 112 48.59 -12.70 13.98
N LEU A 113 47.65 -12.60 13.03
CA LEU A 113 47.30 -13.67 12.10
C LEU A 113 48.43 -14.00 11.13
N ARG A 114 49.27 -13.03 10.76
CA ARG A 114 50.47 -13.34 9.97
C ARG A 114 51.46 -14.24 10.71
N ILE A 115 51.54 -14.11 12.04
CA ILE A 115 52.42 -14.91 12.90
C ILE A 115 51.78 -16.26 13.24
N GLN A 116 50.47 -16.27 13.50
CA GLN A 116 49.68 -17.47 13.79
C GLN A 116 48.42 -17.51 12.91
N PRO A 117 48.52 -17.99 11.65
CA PRO A 117 47.42 -17.98 10.70
C PRO A 117 46.24 -18.88 11.08
N GLU A 118 46.45 -19.85 11.98
CA GLU A 118 45.42 -20.82 12.37
C GLU A 118 44.71 -20.42 13.68
N ARG A 119 44.97 -19.22 14.21
CA ARG A 119 44.45 -18.78 15.51
C ARG A 119 43.01 -18.26 15.40
N VAL A 120 42.06 -19.14 15.68
CA VAL A 120 40.61 -18.87 15.55
C VAL A 120 40.16 -17.64 16.34
N GLU A 121 40.61 -17.45 17.59
CA GLU A 121 40.17 -16.32 18.42
C GLU A 121 40.53 -14.97 17.80
N THR A 122 41.66 -14.90 17.10
CA THR A 122 42.14 -13.69 16.44
C THR A 122 41.32 -13.39 15.18
N HIS A 123 40.92 -14.42 14.42
CA HIS A 123 39.99 -14.24 13.31
C HIS A 123 38.62 -13.74 13.79
N LEU A 124 38.07 -14.31 14.86
CA LEU A 124 36.77 -13.90 15.41
C LEU A 124 36.80 -12.43 15.90
N ALA A 125 37.87 -12.02 16.57
CA ALA A 125 38.06 -10.63 16.97
C ALA A 125 38.16 -9.68 15.76
N LEU A 126 38.85 -10.12 14.69
CA LEU A 126 38.99 -9.33 13.47
C LEU A 126 37.64 -9.19 12.75
N ILE A 127 36.88 -10.29 12.61
CA ILE A 127 35.52 -10.29 12.03
C ILE A 127 34.64 -9.27 12.76
N SER A 128 34.65 -9.27 14.10
CA SER A 128 33.87 -8.30 14.88
C SER A 128 34.17 -6.85 14.50
N HIS A 129 35.45 -6.47 14.45
CA HIS A 129 35.85 -5.10 14.15
C HIS A 129 35.60 -4.72 12.68
N LEU A 130 35.79 -5.66 11.74
CA LEU A 130 35.49 -5.44 10.32
C LEU A 130 34.00 -5.18 10.09
N LEU A 131 33.12 -5.90 10.79
CA LEU A 131 31.67 -5.68 10.73
C LEU A 131 31.27 -4.30 11.29
N ASP A 132 31.89 -3.87 12.39
CA ASP A 132 31.66 -2.53 12.96
C ASP A 132 32.14 -1.42 12.00
N LEU A 133 33.23 -1.67 11.28
CA LEU A 133 33.80 -0.78 10.25
C LEU A 133 33.09 -0.88 8.88
N ARG A 134 32.11 -1.78 8.73
CA ARG A 134 31.41 -2.06 7.46
C ARG A 134 32.33 -2.56 6.33
N ALA A 135 33.44 -3.19 6.66
CA ALA A 135 34.34 -3.85 5.72
C ALA A 135 33.89 -5.31 5.48
N PHE A 136 32.75 -5.48 4.80
CA PHE A 136 32.05 -6.77 4.71
C PHE A 136 32.80 -7.85 3.95
N ASP A 137 33.45 -7.50 2.84
CA ASP A 137 34.10 -8.50 1.98
C ASP A 137 35.30 -9.14 2.68
N GLU A 138 36.07 -8.34 3.42
CA GLU A 138 37.16 -8.85 4.25
C GLU A 138 36.62 -9.69 5.42
N ALA A 139 35.49 -9.31 6.03
CA ALA A 139 34.87 -10.09 7.10
C ALA A 139 34.41 -11.48 6.61
N GLU A 140 33.85 -11.54 5.40
CA GLU A 140 33.44 -12.79 4.73
C GLU A 140 34.65 -13.69 4.43
N GLU A 141 35.75 -13.13 3.92
CA GLU A 141 37.00 -13.87 3.70
C GLU A 141 37.55 -14.48 5.00
N GLN A 142 37.46 -13.76 6.13
CA GLN A 142 37.89 -14.29 7.42
C GLN A 142 36.98 -15.40 7.94
N ILE A 143 35.65 -15.30 7.74
CA ILE A 143 34.69 -16.36 8.08
C ILE A 143 35.02 -17.65 7.32
N ASP A 144 35.25 -17.54 6.01
CA ASP A 144 35.62 -18.68 5.16
C ASP A 144 36.98 -19.27 5.56
N THR A 145 37.91 -18.43 6.00
CA THR A 145 39.20 -18.88 6.52
C THR A 145 39.04 -19.70 7.80
N VAL A 146 38.22 -19.26 8.76
CA VAL A 146 37.95 -20.03 9.98
C VAL A 146 37.29 -21.38 9.68
N ARG A 147 36.38 -21.44 8.69
CA ARG A 147 35.79 -22.71 8.24
C ARG A 147 36.83 -23.67 7.66
N ARG A 148 37.82 -23.16 6.92
CA ARG A 148 38.89 -23.98 6.31
C ARG A 148 39.91 -24.51 7.31
N ILE A 149 40.10 -23.87 8.47
CA ILE A 149 41.01 -24.35 9.53
C ILE A 149 40.58 -25.74 10.07
N GLY A 150 39.32 -26.17 9.83
CA GLY A 150 38.95 -27.59 9.84
C GLY A 150 38.58 -28.19 11.21
N ASP A 151 38.40 -27.36 12.24
CA ASP A 151 37.85 -27.78 13.54
C ASP A 151 36.31 -27.66 13.53
N PRO A 152 35.55 -28.76 13.73
CA PRO A 152 34.09 -28.75 13.80
C PRO A 152 33.51 -27.76 14.83
N ASP A 153 34.23 -27.49 15.92
CA ASP A 153 33.79 -26.52 16.92
C ASP A 153 34.05 -25.07 16.47
N ALA A 154 35.09 -24.82 15.67
CA ALA A 154 35.37 -23.50 15.09
C ALA A 154 34.30 -23.06 14.08
N ALA A 155 33.76 -24.00 13.28
CA ALA A 155 32.67 -23.72 12.34
C ALA A 155 31.38 -23.24 13.05
N ARG A 156 31.14 -23.67 14.30
CA ARG A 156 29.99 -23.19 15.09
C ARG A 156 30.19 -21.78 15.63
N LEU A 157 31.44 -21.37 15.87
CA LEU A 157 31.76 -20.06 16.44
C LEU A 157 31.54 -18.91 15.44
N VAL A 158 31.54 -19.19 14.12
CA VAL A 158 31.30 -18.18 13.07
C VAL A 158 29.83 -17.94 12.76
N VAL A 159 28.92 -18.87 13.09
CA VAL A 159 27.48 -18.75 12.81
C VAL A 159 26.87 -17.43 13.30
N PRO A 160 27.11 -16.96 14.54
CA PRO A 160 26.57 -15.68 15.00
C PRO A 160 27.10 -14.47 14.22
N TRP A 161 28.31 -14.57 13.67
CA TRP A 161 28.93 -13.51 12.89
C TRP A 161 28.41 -13.49 11.45
N GLU A 162 28.07 -14.65 10.89
CA GLU A 162 27.37 -14.76 9.61
C GLU A 162 25.97 -14.15 9.68
N ASP A 163 25.23 -14.45 10.75
CA ASP A 163 23.92 -13.85 11.00
C ASP A 163 24.03 -12.33 11.16
N ARG A 164 25.07 -11.85 11.85
CA ARG A 164 25.35 -10.42 12.01
C ARG A 164 25.76 -9.76 10.69
N LEU A 165 26.64 -10.37 9.90
CA LEU A 165 27.05 -9.90 8.57
C LEU A 165 25.82 -9.77 7.66
N ARG A 166 24.95 -10.79 7.66
CA ARG A 166 23.68 -10.80 6.93
C ARG A 166 22.78 -9.64 7.36
N ALA A 167 22.53 -9.50 8.66
CA ALA A 167 21.71 -8.42 9.21
C ALA A 167 22.27 -7.02 8.89
N LEU A 168 23.59 -6.84 8.93
CA LEU A 168 24.25 -5.56 8.63
C LEU A 168 24.25 -5.22 7.14
N ARG A 169 24.37 -6.22 6.23
CA ARG A 169 24.16 -6.04 4.79
C ARG A 169 22.71 -5.67 4.48
N MET A 170 21.74 -6.31 5.15
CA MET A 170 20.31 -5.97 5.05
C MET A 170 20.01 -4.52 5.47
N SER A 171 20.77 -3.98 6.44
CA SER A 171 20.61 -2.58 6.91
C SER A 171 21.17 -1.50 5.99
N GLN A 172 21.90 -1.86 4.92
CA GLN A 172 22.45 -0.91 3.94
C GLN A 172 21.62 -0.77 2.66
N VAL A 173 20.53 -1.54 2.52
CA VAL A 173 19.57 -1.34 1.43
C VAL A 173 18.91 0.04 1.64
N PRO A 174 18.97 0.96 0.66
CA PRO A 174 18.35 2.28 0.77
C PRO A 174 16.87 2.17 1.16
N ALA A 175 16.38 3.18 1.89
CA ALA A 175 14.97 3.30 2.27
C ALA A 175 14.08 3.50 1.02
N GLY A 176 13.74 2.37 0.43
CA GLY A 176 12.90 2.16 -0.74
C GLY A 176 13.17 0.72 -1.17
N LYS A 177 12.30 -0.22 -0.80
CA LYS A 177 12.44 -1.62 -1.24
C LYS A 177 12.52 -1.60 -2.77
N PRO A 178 13.59 -2.10 -3.41
CA PRO A 178 13.63 -2.17 -4.86
C PRO A 178 12.48 -3.07 -5.31
N GLU A 179 11.62 -2.59 -6.20
CA GLU A 179 10.51 -3.41 -6.71
C GLU A 179 10.99 -4.31 -7.85
N ILE A 180 10.54 -5.57 -7.83
CA ILE A 180 10.69 -6.46 -8.98
C ILE A 180 9.77 -5.97 -10.08
N HIS A 181 10.35 -5.42 -11.14
CA HIS A 181 9.67 -5.14 -12.40
C HIS A 181 10.04 -6.22 -13.41
N LEU A 182 9.03 -6.93 -13.90
CA LEU A 182 9.23 -7.95 -14.94
C LEU A 182 9.08 -7.32 -16.32
N ASP A 183 10.00 -7.65 -17.21
CA ASP A 183 9.93 -7.27 -18.61
C ASP A 183 8.75 -7.94 -19.33
N PHE A 184 8.30 -7.29 -20.40
CA PHE A 184 7.18 -7.78 -21.19
C PHE A 184 7.63 -8.79 -22.25
N VAL A 185 7.48 -10.07 -21.96
CA VAL A 185 7.91 -11.19 -22.83
C VAL A 185 6.77 -12.12 -23.26
N GLY A 186 7.01 -12.98 -24.25
CA GLY A 186 6.10 -14.07 -24.64
C GLY A 186 4.82 -13.67 -25.36
N ARG A 187 4.63 -12.38 -25.70
CA ARG A 187 3.41 -11.83 -26.33
C ARG A 187 3.62 -11.29 -27.75
N SER A 188 4.71 -11.65 -28.40
CA SER A 188 5.11 -11.06 -29.68
C SER A 188 4.06 -11.23 -30.79
N ARG A 189 3.31 -12.35 -30.78
CA ARG A 189 2.25 -12.61 -31.77
C ARG A 189 1.05 -11.69 -31.56
N GLU A 190 0.57 -11.60 -30.32
CA GLU A 190 -0.56 -10.76 -29.93
C GLU A 190 -0.23 -9.28 -30.12
N THR A 191 0.94 -8.84 -29.66
CA THR A 191 1.42 -7.45 -29.83
C THR A 191 1.52 -7.08 -31.31
N SER A 192 2.10 -7.95 -32.15
CA SER A 192 2.21 -7.68 -33.59
C SER A 192 0.84 -7.55 -34.26
N ALA A 193 -0.11 -8.43 -33.92
CA ALA A 193 -1.45 -8.41 -34.49
C ALA A 193 -2.29 -7.21 -34.00
N LEU A 194 -2.16 -6.84 -32.73
CA LEU A 194 -2.81 -5.64 -32.18
C LEU A 194 -2.23 -4.35 -32.80
N THR A 195 -0.91 -4.28 -32.97
CA THR A 195 -0.25 -3.17 -33.66
C THR A 195 -0.70 -3.06 -35.12
N ALA A 196 -0.86 -4.18 -35.82
CA ALA A 196 -1.40 -4.18 -37.18
C ALA A 196 -2.82 -3.62 -37.23
N LYS A 197 -3.69 -3.99 -36.28
CA LYS A 197 -5.04 -3.40 -36.17
C LYS A 197 -5.00 -1.91 -35.85
N LEU A 198 -4.12 -1.48 -34.94
CA LEU A 198 -3.94 -0.07 -34.61
C LEU A 198 -3.58 0.74 -35.87
N ARG A 199 -2.66 0.22 -36.70
CA ARG A 199 -2.29 0.85 -37.98
C ARG A 199 -3.43 0.87 -39.00
N SER A 200 -4.22 -0.20 -39.11
CA SER A 200 -5.42 -0.20 -39.97
C SER A 200 -6.45 0.86 -39.51
N ALA A 201 -6.67 0.97 -38.21
CA ALA A 201 -7.54 2.00 -37.65
C ALA A 201 -7.00 3.41 -37.93
N ALA A 202 -5.69 3.63 -37.78
CA ALA A 202 -5.05 4.89 -38.13
C ALA A 202 -5.15 5.23 -39.63
N ALA A 203 -5.31 4.24 -40.49
CA ALA A 203 -5.58 4.40 -41.92
C ALA A 203 -7.07 4.62 -42.25
N GLY A 204 -7.93 4.85 -41.25
CA GLY A 204 -9.37 5.09 -41.43
C GLY A 204 -10.22 3.82 -41.56
N GLN A 205 -9.66 2.65 -41.27
CA GLN A 205 -10.39 1.37 -41.26
C GLN A 205 -10.61 0.92 -39.83
N GLY A 206 -11.66 1.42 -39.19
CA GLY A 206 -11.90 1.20 -37.76
C GLY A 206 -11.91 -0.28 -37.39
N GLN A 207 -11.30 -0.60 -36.25
CA GLN A 207 -11.02 -1.98 -35.84
C GLN A 207 -11.61 -2.29 -34.47
N VAL A 208 -11.89 -3.56 -34.22
CA VAL A 208 -12.23 -4.07 -32.89
C VAL A 208 -11.22 -5.15 -32.49
N ALA A 209 -10.74 -5.10 -31.25
CA ALA A 209 -9.91 -6.12 -30.64
C ALA A 209 -10.54 -6.57 -29.31
N VAL A 210 -10.89 -7.86 -29.20
CA VAL A 210 -11.42 -8.44 -27.98
C VAL A 210 -10.34 -9.31 -27.35
N VAL A 211 -9.81 -8.89 -26.19
CA VAL A 211 -8.77 -9.63 -25.47
C VAL A 211 -9.37 -10.35 -24.29
N THR A 212 -9.36 -11.68 -24.32
CA THR A 212 -9.87 -12.53 -23.24
C THR A 212 -8.76 -13.31 -22.58
N GLY A 213 -8.88 -13.56 -21.28
CA GLY A 213 -8.00 -14.50 -20.60
C GLY A 213 -8.19 -14.50 -19.09
N PRO A 214 -7.60 -15.47 -18.38
CA PRO A 214 -7.70 -15.59 -16.93
C PRO A 214 -7.23 -14.34 -16.17
N ALA A 215 -7.60 -14.31 -14.90
CA ALA A 215 -7.06 -13.42 -13.89
C ALA A 215 -5.51 -13.46 -13.87
N GLY A 216 -4.86 -12.29 -13.75
CA GLY A 216 -3.39 -12.18 -13.70
C GLY A 216 -2.61 -12.52 -14.98
N ILE A 217 -3.26 -12.86 -16.10
CA ILE A 217 -2.58 -13.34 -17.32
C ILE A 217 -1.79 -12.27 -18.12
N GLY A 218 -1.87 -11.00 -17.71
CA GLY A 218 -1.19 -9.88 -18.38
C GLY A 218 -2.04 -9.06 -19.36
N LYS A 219 -3.38 -9.13 -19.31
CA LYS A 219 -4.29 -8.31 -20.17
C LYS A 219 -4.01 -6.81 -20.04
N THR A 220 -3.94 -6.31 -18.80
CA THR A 220 -3.67 -4.89 -18.52
C THR A 220 -2.27 -4.49 -18.96
N ARG A 221 -1.26 -5.37 -18.80
CA ARG A 221 0.08 -5.09 -19.30
C ARG A 221 0.11 -5.01 -20.83
N LEU A 222 -0.59 -5.90 -21.53
CA LEU A 222 -0.73 -5.84 -22.99
C LEU A 222 -1.43 -4.55 -23.46
N ILE A 223 -2.43 -4.06 -22.71
CA ILE A 223 -3.04 -2.74 -22.95
C ILE A 223 -1.98 -1.63 -22.84
N GLU A 224 -1.18 -1.64 -21.77
CA GLU A 224 -0.17 -0.60 -21.51
C GLU A 224 0.90 -0.58 -22.60
N GLU A 225 1.39 -1.74 -23.02
CA GLU A 225 2.37 -1.85 -24.12
C GLU A 225 1.79 -1.34 -25.45
N LEU A 226 0.54 -1.69 -25.79
CA LEU A 226 -0.11 -1.17 -26.99
C LEU A 226 -0.37 0.35 -26.90
N ALA A 227 -0.72 0.86 -25.72
CA ALA A 227 -0.94 2.28 -25.49
C ALA A 227 0.36 3.09 -25.68
N LEU A 228 1.50 2.56 -25.22
CA LEU A 228 2.82 3.17 -25.47
C LEU A 228 3.12 3.24 -26.97
N VAL A 229 2.92 2.14 -27.70
CA VAL A 229 3.09 2.11 -29.17
C VAL A 229 2.16 3.12 -29.85
N ALA A 230 0.90 3.18 -29.43
CA ALA A 230 -0.08 4.13 -29.95
C ALA A 230 0.35 5.59 -29.76
N GLN A 231 0.83 5.94 -28.57
CA GLN A 231 1.32 7.30 -28.29
C GLN A 231 2.54 7.67 -29.15
N ILE A 232 3.47 6.73 -29.35
CA ILE A 232 4.63 6.92 -30.23
C ILE A 232 4.20 7.14 -31.68
N ASP A 233 3.20 6.39 -32.15
CA ASP A 233 2.63 6.50 -33.50
C ASP A 233 1.67 7.69 -33.65
N GLY A 234 1.55 8.55 -32.63
CA GLY A 234 0.71 9.76 -32.66
C GLY A 234 -0.79 9.50 -32.51
N VAL A 235 -1.19 8.29 -32.10
CA VAL A 235 -2.58 7.90 -31.84
C VAL A 235 -2.98 8.32 -30.42
N ARG A 236 -4.16 8.91 -30.26
CA ARG A 236 -4.70 9.27 -28.95
C ARG A 236 -5.22 8.04 -28.23
N VAL A 237 -4.94 7.91 -26.93
CA VAL A 237 -5.42 6.79 -26.11
C VAL A 237 -6.47 7.29 -25.13
N VAL A 238 -7.65 6.68 -25.15
CA VAL A 238 -8.71 6.88 -24.17
C VAL A 238 -9.00 5.54 -23.51
N ARG A 239 -8.97 5.50 -22.18
CA ARG A 239 -9.18 4.27 -21.41
C ARG A 239 -10.20 4.49 -20.31
N ALA A 240 -11.09 3.52 -20.14
CA ALA A 240 -11.90 3.36 -18.94
C ALA A 240 -11.82 1.90 -18.47
N LYS A 241 -11.78 1.71 -17.16
CA LYS A 241 -11.76 0.37 -16.54
C LYS A 241 -13.09 0.14 -15.86
N ALA A 242 -13.70 -1.02 -16.11
CA ALA A 242 -14.89 -1.45 -15.41
C ALA A 242 -14.51 -1.98 -14.02
N HIS A 243 -15.22 -1.49 -13.00
CA HIS A 243 -15.02 -1.86 -11.60
C HIS A 243 -16.23 -2.63 -11.06
N ASP A 244 -16.04 -3.47 -10.03
CA ASP A 244 -17.11 -4.29 -9.44
C ASP A 244 -18.31 -3.46 -8.96
N ALA A 245 -18.06 -2.24 -8.45
CA ALA A 245 -19.11 -1.30 -8.06
C ALA A 245 -20.05 -0.89 -9.22
N GLU A 246 -19.55 -0.93 -10.46
CA GLU A 246 -20.26 -0.44 -11.64
C GLU A 246 -21.24 -1.48 -12.21
N ARG A 247 -21.21 -2.73 -11.74
CA ARG A 247 -22.25 -3.73 -12.07
C ARG A 247 -23.68 -3.24 -11.82
N LYS A 248 -23.84 -2.28 -10.90
CA LYS A 248 -25.13 -1.69 -10.51
C LYS A 248 -25.34 -0.27 -11.04
N ILE A 249 -24.36 0.30 -11.72
CA ILE A 249 -24.41 1.66 -12.26
C ILE A 249 -24.62 1.53 -13.76
N ARG A 250 -25.85 1.79 -14.19
CA ARG A 250 -26.22 1.73 -15.60
C ARG A 250 -25.28 2.61 -16.43
N PHE A 251 -24.59 2.03 -17.41
CA PHE A 251 -23.66 2.72 -18.31
C PHE A 251 -22.49 3.44 -17.62
N GLY A 252 -22.09 3.04 -16.41
CA GLY A 252 -21.07 3.75 -15.63
C GLY A 252 -19.76 3.97 -16.41
N VAL A 253 -19.17 2.89 -16.92
CA VAL A 253 -17.90 2.93 -17.67
C VAL A 253 -18.00 3.73 -18.97
N MET A 254 -19.17 3.68 -19.62
CA MET A 254 -19.39 4.43 -20.85
C MET A 254 -19.44 5.93 -20.58
N ALA A 255 -20.00 6.35 -19.44
CA ALA A 255 -19.96 7.74 -19.02
C ALA A 255 -18.52 8.25 -18.81
N ASP A 256 -17.61 7.40 -18.37
CA ASP A 256 -16.18 7.75 -18.22
C ASP A 256 -15.51 7.88 -19.60
N LEU A 257 -15.72 6.92 -20.50
CA LEU A 257 -15.20 7.01 -21.87
C LEU A 257 -15.68 8.25 -22.61
N ILE A 258 -16.98 8.58 -22.50
CA ILE A 258 -17.55 9.77 -23.15
C ILE A 258 -16.90 11.03 -22.57
N ARG A 259 -16.71 11.12 -21.25
CA ARG A 259 -16.06 12.27 -20.61
C ARG A 259 -14.63 12.48 -21.08
N GLU A 260 -13.86 11.42 -21.25
CA GLU A 260 -12.50 11.49 -21.76
C GLU A 260 -12.46 11.87 -23.25
N LEU A 261 -13.32 11.27 -24.07
CA LEU A 261 -13.43 11.62 -25.50
C LEU A 261 -13.84 13.09 -25.71
N LEU A 262 -14.75 13.62 -24.89
CA LEU A 262 -15.17 15.03 -24.98
C LEU A 262 -14.04 16.02 -24.64
N GLN A 263 -12.99 15.59 -23.93
CA GLN A 263 -11.83 16.42 -23.63
C GLN A 263 -10.81 16.49 -24.77
N LEU A 264 -10.94 15.62 -25.79
CA LEU A 264 -10.02 15.58 -26.92
C LEU A 264 -10.37 16.62 -28.00
N PRO A 265 -9.36 17.08 -28.77
CA PRO A 265 -9.57 17.81 -30.02
C PRO A 265 -10.51 17.04 -30.97
N GLY A 266 -11.30 17.74 -31.78
CA GLY A 266 -12.30 17.15 -32.68
C GLY A 266 -13.67 16.88 -32.05
N SER A 267 -13.79 16.85 -30.71
CA SER A 267 -15.07 16.60 -30.03
C SER A 267 -16.14 17.65 -30.33
N ALA A 268 -15.74 18.88 -30.68
CA ALA A 268 -16.63 19.95 -31.11
C ALA A 268 -17.29 19.69 -32.49
N GLY A 269 -16.78 18.72 -33.26
CA GLY A 269 -17.32 18.32 -34.57
C GLY A 269 -18.53 17.37 -34.49
N ILE A 270 -18.93 16.94 -33.28
CA ILE A 270 -20.10 16.09 -33.07
C ILE A 270 -21.41 16.78 -33.53
N SER A 271 -22.38 16.02 -34.03
CA SER A 271 -23.68 16.57 -34.39
C SER A 271 -24.47 17.09 -33.18
N ALA A 272 -25.28 18.13 -33.36
CA ALA A 272 -26.08 18.73 -32.29
C ALA A 272 -27.06 17.73 -31.64
N ALA A 273 -27.60 16.78 -32.41
CA ALA A 273 -28.49 15.75 -31.90
C ALA A 273 -27.74 14.75 -30.99
N SER A 274 -26.53 14.34 -31.40
CA SER A 274 -25.68 13.48 -30.59
C SER A 274 -25.19 14.18 -29.32
N ASP A 275 -24.80 15.44 -29.41
CA ASP A 275 -24.41 16.27 -28.25
C ASP A 275 -25.56 16.40 -27.24
N GLU A 276 -26.80 16.60 -27.69
CA GLU A 276 -27.99 16.62 -26.82
C GLU A 276 -28.19 15.27 -26.10
N VAL A 277 -28.05 14.15 -26.82
CA VAL A 277 -28.14 12.80 -26.24
C VAL A 277 -27.04 12.59 -25.20
N LEU A 278 -25.78 12.92 -25.50
CA LEU A 278 -24.66 12.75 -24.57
C LEU A 278 -24.79 13.64 -23.34
N ARG A 279 -25.28 14.89 -23.48
CA ARG A 279 -25.55 15.80 -22.36
C ARG A 279 -26.71 15.33 -21.48
N GLY A 280 -27.76 14.78 -22.08
CA GLY A 280 -28.86 14.14 -21.35
C GLY A 280 -28.39 12.88 -20.61
N PHE A 281 -27.40 12.19 -21.17
CA PHE A 281 -26.81 10.96 -20.63
C PHE A 281 -25.79 11.20 -19.51
N LEU A 282 -25.13 12.36 -19.51
CA LEU A 282 -24.20 12.80 -18.49
C LEU A 282 -24.81 13.96 -17.68
N PRO A 283 -25.61 13.68 -16.63
CA PRO A 283 -26.07 14.71 -15.69
C PRO A 283 -24.92 15.59 -15.16
N SER A 284 -23.70 15.05 -15.14
CA SER A 284 -22.45 15.68 -14.72
C SER A 284 -21.83 16.68 -15.71
N LEU A 285 -22.19 16.67 -17.00
CA LEU A 285 -21.69 17.69 -17.95
C LEU A 285 -22.24 19.10 -17.64
N HIS A 286 -23.31 19.18 -16.85
CA HIS A 286 -23.85 20.42 -16.29
C HIS A 286 -23.02 20.97 -15.11
N SER A 287 -21.91 20.33 -14.73
CA SER A 287 -20.97 20.85 -13.73
C SER A 287 -19.83 21.70 -14.32
N ARG A 288 -19.97 22.15 -15.58
CA ARG A 288 -19.55 23.50 -15.98
C ARG A 288 -20.77 24.41 -15.97
N GLY A 289 -21.34 24.60 -14.77
CA GLY A 289 -22.43 25.54 -14.50
C GLY A 289 -23.81 24.90 -14.31
N LYS A 290 -24.18 24.75 -13.03
CA LYS A 290 -25.53 24.45 -12.48
C LYS A 290 -25.98 22.98 -12.58
N GLY A 291 -25.82 22.28 -11.46
CA GLY A 291 -26.37 20.94 -11.26
C GLY A 291 -27.89 20.94 -11.14
N ASN A 292 -28.53 19.99 -11.83
CA ASN A 292 -29.82 19.45 -11.44
C ASN A 292 -29.83 17.95 -11.78
N GLY A 293 -29.95 17.10 -10.76
CA GLY A 293 -30.01 15.66 -10.90
C GLY A 293 -31.36 15.20 -11.43
N ALA A 294 -31.38 14.61 -12.61
CA ALA A 294 -32.55 13.88 -13.10
C ALA A 294 -32.45 12.41 -12.65
N ARG A 295 -33.45 11.98 -11.87
CA ARG A 295 -33.74 10.58 -11.53
C ARG A 295 -33.97 9.78 -12.82
N ALA A 296 -33.18 8.73 -13.04
CA ALA A 296 -33.51 7.71 -14.03
C ALA A 296 -34.37 6.62 -13.38
N ASP A 297 -35.52 6.38 -14.00
CA ASP A 297 -36.60 5.49 -13.58
C ASP A 297 -36.16 4.00 -13.64
N ASN A 298 -36.40 3.25 -12.56
CA ASN A 298 -36.07 1.84 -12.45
C ASN A 298 -37.22 1.00 -13.05
N GLY A 299 -37.24 0.85 -14.37
CA GLY A 299 -38.12 -0.09 -15.07
C GLY A 299 -37.54 -1.50 -15.12
N THR A 300 -38.18 -2.45 -14.47
CA THR A 300 -37.94 -3.90 -14.57
C THR A 300 -38.54 -4.47 -15.86
N GLY A 301 -37.81 -5.37 -16.56
CA GLY A 301 -38.43 -6.37 -17.43
C GLY A 301 -37.80 -6.61 -18.83
N ASN A 302 -37.28 -7.83 -19.00
CA ASN A 302 -37.21 -8.64 -20.22
C ASN A 302 -36.68 -8.04 -21.54
N GLY A 303 -35.43 -8.38 -21.88
CA GLY A 303 -35.00 -8.93 -23.18
C GLY A 303 -35.33 -8.20 -24.49
N ARG A 304 -35.93 -7.02 -24.45
CA ARG A 304 -36.17 -6.12 -25.58
C ARG A 304 -35.24 -4.94 -25.42
N GLU A 305 -34.50 -4.66 -26.50
CA GLU A 305 -33.62 -3.51 -26.63
C GLU A 305 -34.30 -2.25 -26.08
N THR A 306 -33.69 -1.62 -25.07
CA THR A 306 -34.23 -0.41 -24.47
C THR A 306 -34.12 0.73 -25.51
N PRO A 307 -35.22 1.46 -25.80
CA PRO A 307 -35.22 2.56 -26.78
C PRO A 307 -34.16 3.64 -26.52
N ALA A 308 -33.68 3.77 -25.28
CA ALA A 308 -32.64 4.73 -24.89
C ALA A 308 -31.20 4.32 -25.30
N ALA A 309 -30.93 3.03 -25.52
CA ALA A 309 -29.58 2.57 -25.87
C ALA A 309 -29.23 2.76 -27.35
N VAL A 310 -30.23 2.90 -28.24
CA VAL A 310 -30.00 3.13 -29.68
C VAL A 310 -29.48 4.55 -29.94
N PRO A 311 -30.12 5.62 -29.43
CA PRO A 311 -29.61 6.98 -29.58
C PRO A 311 -28.22 7.17 -28.97
N LEU A 312 -27.95 6.55 -27.82
CA LEU A 312 -26.65 6.69 -27.14
C LEU A 312 -25.49 6.04 -27.91
N GLY A 313 -25.71 4.87 -28.51
CA GLY A 313 -24.68 4.21 -29.32
C GLY A 313 -24.32 4.99 -30.57
N ASP A 314 -25.31 5.58 -31.21
CA ASP A 314 -25.13 6.40 -32.41
C ASP A 314 -24.43 7.71 -32.05
N ALA A 315 -24.80 8.33 -30.94
CA ALA A 315 -24.13 9.53 -30.42
C ALA A 315 -22.68 9.25 -30.00
N PHE A 316 -22.40 8.08 -29.40
CA PHE A 316 -21.03 7.66 -29.08
C PHE A 316 -20.19 7.45 -30.33
N LEU A 317 -20.74 6.79 -31.37
CA LEU A 317 -20.04 6.60 -32.64
C LEU A 317 -19.75 7.92 -33.34
N ASP A 318 -20.70 8.86 -33.33
CA ASP A 318 -20.53 10.22 -33.87
C ASP A 318 -19.42 10.98 -33.12
N LEU A 319 -19.37 10.87 -31.79
CA LEU A 319 -18.27 11.43 -30.99
C LEU A 319 -16.92 10.81 -31.35
N VAL A 320 -16.85 9.47 -31.45
CA VAL A 320 -15.62 8.77 -31.84
C VAL A 320 -15.19 9.17 -33.24
N ASP A 321 -16.12 9.28 -34.18
CA ASP A 321 -15.84 9.70 -35.56
C ASP A 321 -15.29 11.14 -35.60
N ALA A 322 -15.97 12.08 -34.92
CA ALA A 322 -15.56 13.47 -34.83
C ALA A 322 -14.16 13.65 -34.23
N VAL A 323 -13.85 12.95 -33.12
CA VAL A 323 -12.52 12.99 -32.50
C VAL A 323 -11.49 12.30 -33.40
N SER A 324 -11.82 11.14 -33.95
CA SER A 324 -10.90 10.35 -34.78
C SER A 324 -10.59 10.98 -36.14
N GLY A 325 -11.46 11.87 -36.63
CA GLY A 325 -11.24 12.66 -37.84
C GLY A 325 -10.11 13.69 -37.73
N GLU A 326 -9.76 14.14 -36.52
CA GLU A 326 -8.58 14.98 -36.29
C GLU A 326 -7.32 14.15 -36.07
N THR A 327 -7.40 13.10 -35.24
CA THR A 327 -6.28 12.22 -34.93
C THR A 327 -6.82 10.83 -34.59
N PRO A 328 -6.25 9.73 -35.11
CA PRO A 328 -6.73 8.39 -34.79
C PRO A 328 -6.79 8.14 -33.27
N VAL A 329 -7.75 7.31 -32.85
CA VAL A 329 -7.99 7.05 -31.42
C VAL A 329 -8.00 5.55 -31.10
N LEU A 330 -7.27 5.16 -30.07
CA LEU A 330 -7.38 3.88 -29.38
C LEU A 330 -8.31 4.05 -28.17
N VAL A 331 -9.51 3.47 -28.25
CA VAL A 331 -10.50 3.44 -27.16
C VAL A 331 -10.39 2.10 -26.44
N ILE A 332 -10.13 2.12 -25.14
CA ILE A 332 -9.89 0.92 -24.33
C ILE A 332 -10.96 0.80 -23.25
N LEU A 333 -11.69 -0.30 -23.28
CA LEU A 333 -12.62 -0.70 -22.24
C LEU A 333 -12.03 -1.91 -21.50
N ASP A 334 -11.44 -1.66 -20.33
CA ASP A 334 -10.77 -2.68 -19.54
C ASP A 334 -11.77 -3.41 -18.63
N ASP A 335 -11.66 -4.72 -18.52
CA ASP A 335 -12.43 -5.59 -17.65
C ASP A 335 -13.97 -5.58 -17.83
N LEU A 336 -14.47 -5.60 -19.08
CA LEU A 336 -15.91 -5.57 -19.42
C LEU A 336 -16.82 -6.52 -18.60
N HIS A 337 -16.30 -7.63 -18.09
CA HIS A 337 -17.02 -8.54 -17.19
C HIS A 337 -17.53 -7.91 -15.87
N TRP A 338 -17.00 -6.74 -15.47
CA TRP A 338 -17.51 -5.94 -14.35
C TRP A 338 -18.57 -4.91 -14.78
N ALA A 339 -18.72 -4.62 -16.07
CA ALA A 339 -19.72 -3.68 -16.54
C ALA A 339 -21.14 -4.23 -16.41
N ASP A 340 -22.12 -3.33 -16.29
CA ASP A 340 -23.55 -3.64 -16.30
C ASP A 340 -24.02 -4.15 -17.68
N GLU A 341 -25.20 -4.78 -17.70
CA GLU A 341 -25.75 -5.41 -18.90
C GLU A 341 -26.08 -4.40 -20.01
N ASP A 342 -26.52 -3.19 -19.67
CA ASP A 342 -26.80 -2.16 -20.67
C ASP A 342 -25.49 -1.66 -21.33
N THR A 343 -24.40 -1.49 -20.55
CA THR A 343 -23.06 -1.22 -21.12
C THR A 343 -22.62 -2.31 -22.09
N ARG A 344 -22.73 -3.58 -21.69
CA ARG A 344 -22.33 -4.73 -22.53
C ARG A 344 -23.07 -4.72 -23.87
N SER A 345 -24.38 -4.50 -23.83
CA SER A 345 -25.24 -4.40 -25.02
C SER A 345 -24.82 -3.23 -25.92
N LEU A 346 -24.57 -2.05 -25.34
CA LEU A 346 -24.15 -0.86 -26.05
C LEU A 346 -22.79 -1.05 -26.75
N VAL A 347 -21.80 -1.59 -26.04
CA VAL A 347 -20.45 -1.83 -26.56
C VAL A 347 -20.50 -2.81 -27.74
N SER A 348 -21.27 -3.89 -27.63
CA SER A 348 -21.49 -4.84 -28.73
C SER A 348 -22.04 -4.17 -30.00
N ARG A 349 -22.99 -3.26 -29.84
CA ARG A 349 -23.56 -2.48 -30.95
C ARG A 349 -22.56 -1.53 -31.57
N VAL A 350 -21.84 -0.76 -30.74
CA VAL A 350 -20.81 0.19 -31.19
C VAL A 350 -19.74 -0.55 -31.99
N GLY A 351 -19.20 -1.65 -31.46
CA GLY A 351 -18.16 -2.43 -32.13
C GLY A 351 -18.55 -2.91 -33.53
N ARG A 352 -19.82 -3.29 -33.73
CA ARG A 352 -20.33 -3.70 -35.05
C ARG A 352 -20.35 -2.58 -36.10
N ARG A 353 -20.42 -1.32 -35.68
CA ARG A 353 -20.58 -0.16 -36.56
C ARG A 353 -19.32 0.71 -36.72
N MET A 354 -18.23 0.39 -36.03
CA MET A 354 -17.03 1.23 -36.09
C MET A 354 -16.18 1.09 -37.37
N GLY A 355 -16.53 0.22 -38.31
CA GLY A 355 -15.64 -0.10 -39.45
C GLY A 355 -15.23 1.11 -40.32
N ASN A 356 -15.96 2.22 -40.25
CA ASN A 356 -15.71 3.44 -41.03
C ASN A 356 -15.04 4.57 -40.24
N THR A 357 -14.67 4.37 -38.97
CA THR A 357 -14.00 5.40 -38.16
C THR A 357 -12.48 5.24 -38.20
N SER A 358 -11.73 6.27 -37.79
CA SER A 358 -10.27 6.16 -37.59
C SER A 358 -9.93 5.69 -36.17
N ALA A 359 -10.63 4.67 -35.67
CA ALA A 359 -10.53 4.24 -34.27
C ALA A 359 -10.37 2.73 -34.08
N LEU A 360 -9.58 2.34 -33.08
CA LEU A 360 -9.49 0.96 -32.57
C LEU A 360 -10.20 0.88 -31.21
N LEU A 361 -11.21 0.02 -31.11
CA LEU A 361 -11.86 -0.32 -29.83
C LEU A 361 -11.27 -1.62 -29.32
N MET A 362 -10.52 -1.51 -28.23
CA MET A 362 -9.98 -2.64 -27.50
C MET A 362 -10.85 -2.91 -26.28
N VAL A 363 -11.37 -4.13 -26.18
CA VAL A 363 -12.18 -4.58 -25.04
C VAL A 363 -11.46 -5.74 -24.38
N THR A 364 -11.24 -5.65 -23.07
CA THR A 364 -10.70 -6.79 -22.31
C THR A 364 -11.76 -7.41 -21.42
N SER A 365 -11.65 -8.72 -21.20
CA SER A 365 -12.58 -9.44 -20.32
C SER A 365 -11.95 -10.70 -19.76
N ARG A 366 -12.42 -11.14 -18.58
CA ARG A 366 -12.08 -12.47 -18.07
C ARG A 366 -12.85 -13.53 -18.85
N THR A 367 -12.23 -14.70 -19.02
CA THR A 367 -12.96 -15.89 -19.47
C THR A 367 -13.99 -16.25 -18.40
N SER A 368 -15.27 -16.26 -18.78
CA SER A 368 -16.40 -16.47 -17.86
C SER A 368 -17.39 -17.46 -18.46
N ALA A 369 -18.08 -18.20 -17.59
CA ALA A 369 -19.20 -19.06 -17.96
C ALA A 369 -20.53 -18.28 -18.09
N ASP A 370 -20.52 -16.96 -17.83
CA ASP A 370 -21.69 -16.08 -18.02
C ASP A 370 -22.12 -16.05 -19.50
N PRO A 371 -23.29 -16.63 -19.85
CA PRO A 371 -23.73 -16.71 -21.23
C PRO A 371 -24.01 -15.34 -21.87
N GLN A 372 -24.40 -14.33 -21.08
CA GLN A 372 -24.69 -12.98 -21.60
C GLN A 372 -23.40 -12.26 -22.00
N LEU A 373 -22.36 -12.36 -21.15
CA LEU A 373 -21.04 -11.85 -21.47
C LEU A 373 -20.44 -12.58 -22.68
N GLN A 374 -20.58 -13.90 -22.77
CA GLN A 374 -20.10 -14.65 -23.95
C GLN A 374 -20.75 -14.17 -25.24
N ARG A 375 -22.09 -14.03 -25.28
CA ARG A 375 -22.81 -13.48 -26.44
C ARG A 375 -22.34 -12.07 -26.80
N THR A 376 -22.03 -11.25 -25.80
CA THR A 376 -21.51 -9.89 -26.00
C THR A 376 -20.14 -9.94 -26.68
N LEU A 377 -19.21 -10.76 -26.17
CA LEU A 377 -17.87 -10.91 -26.71
C LEU A 377 -17.88 -11.53 -28.13
N GLU A 378 -18.73 -12.52 -28.36
CA GLU A 378 -18.96 -13.09 -29.70
C GLU A 378 -19.52 -12.04 -30.66
N GLY A 379 -20.50 -11.26 -30.21
CA GLY A 379 -21.10 -10.18 -30.98
C GLY A 379 -20.11 -9.09 -31.39
N LEU A 380 -19.14 -8.79 -30.53
CA LEU A 380 -18.01 -7.89 -30.80
C LEU A 380 -16.99 -8.48 -31.78
N ALA A 381 -16.75 -9.79 -31.71
CA ALA A 381 -15.78 -10.48 -32.55
C ALA A 381 -16.33 -10.94 -33.91
N THR A 382 -17.63 -10.80 -34.16
CA THR A 382 -18.30 -11.23 -35.41
C THR A 382 -17.91 -10.41 -36.65
N PRO A 383 -17.79 -9.07 -36.60
CA PRO A 383 -17.48 -8.27 -37.79
C PRO A 383 -16.11 -8.58 -38.40
N THR A 384 -15.93 -8.33 -39.70
CA THR A 384 -14.66 -8.57 -40.41
C THR A 384 -13.50 -7.72 -39.91
N HIS A 385 -13.79 -6.53 -39.37
CA HIS A 385 -12.82 -5.63 -38.74
C HIS A 385 -12.53 -5.97 -37.26
N ALA A 386 -13.15 -7.03 -36.73
CA ALA A 386 -12.91 -7.50 -35.37
C ALA A 386 -11.91 -8.67 -35.33
N ALA A 387 -11.16 -8.81 -34.24
CA ALA A 387 -10.48 -10.07 -33.91
C ALA A 387 -10.52 -10.33 -32.41
N ARG A 388 -10.52 -11.61 -32.06
CA ARG A 388 -10.43 -12.08 -30.68
C ARG A 388 -9.03 -12.64 -30.41
N PHE A 389 -8.46 -12.22 -29.28
CA PHE A 389 -7.17 -12.66 -28.78
C PHE A 389 -7.41 -13.35 -27.44
N GLU A 390 -7.17 -14.65 -27.37
CA GLU A 390 -7.23 -15.40 -26.12
C GLU A 390 -5.81 -15.56 -25.57
N LEU A 391 -5.53 -14.85 -24.47
CA LEU A 391 -4.22 -14.90 -23.83
C LEU A 391 -4.07 -16.21 -23.05
N GLY A 392 -3.20 -17.08 -23.57
CA GLY A 392 -2.74 -18.27 -22.86
C GLY A 392 -1.67 -17.96 -21.81
N PRO A 393 -1.30 -18.94 -20.97
CA PRO A 393 -0.15 -18.83 -20.08
C PRO A 393 1.16 -18.64 -20.85
N LEU A 394 2.12 -18.00 -20.20
CA LEU A 394 3.51 -17.94 -20.67
C LEU A 394 4.07 -19.36 -20.79
N GLN A 395 4.80 -19.59 -21.87
CA GLN A 395 5.50 -20.85 -22.07
C GLN A 395 6.75 -20.89 -21.21
N ARG A 396 7.30 -22.09 -20.99
CA ARG A 396 8.56 -22.27 -20.25
C ARG A 396 9.67 -21.35 -20.79
N ALA A 397 9.81 -21.26 -22.12
CA ALA A 397 10.82 -20.42 -22.76
C ALA A 397 10.63 -18.92 -22.43
N ASP A 398 9.38 -18.46 -22.34
CA ASP A 398 9.09 -17.06 -21.97
C ASP A 398 9.45 -16.82 -20.49
N THR A 399 9.18 -17.79 -19.61
CA THR A 399 9.58 -17.72 -18.18
C THR A 399 11.10 -17.69 -18.03
N GLU A 400 11.81 -18.50 -18.81
CA GLU A 400 13.28 -18.53 -18.81
C GLU A 400 13.87 -17.21 -19.34
N GLU A 401 13.31 -16.66 -20.42
CA GLU A 401 13.70 -15.34 -20.95
C GLU A 401 13.46 -14.23 -19.91
N LEU A 402 12.29 -14.21 -19.27
CA LEU A 402 11.95 -13.25 -18.22
C LEU A 402 12.95 -13.30 -17.06
N LEU A 403 13.31 -14.50 -16.61
CA LEU A 403 14.28 -14.68 -15.53
C LEU A 403 15.67 -14.21 -15.96
N GLY A 404 16.11 -14.54 -17.18
CA GLY A 404 17.41 -14.11 -17.70
C GLY A 404 17.54 -12.59 -17.89
N LEU A 405 16.43 -11.89 -18.12
CA LEU A 405 16.39 -10.42 -18.12
C LEU A 405 16.38 -9.84 -16.70
N LEU A 406 15.72 -10.52 -15.76
CA LEU A 406 15.58 -10.07 -14.39
C LEU A 406 16.87 -10.21 -13.57
N ALA A 407 17.56 -11.35 -13.67
CA ALA A 407 18.58 -11.76 -12.73
C ALA A 407 19.83 -12.36 -13.38
N GLU A 408 20.95 -12.27 -12.68
CA GLU A 408 22.17 -12.99 -13.02
C GLU A 408 22.15 -14.41 -12.47
N PHE A 409 22.64 -15.35 -13.28
CA PHE A 409 22.77 -16.76 -12.92
C PHE A 409 24.20 -17.22 -13.17
N GLY A 410 24.71 -18.11 -12.32
CA GLY A 410 26.06 -18.68 -12.45
C GLY A 410 26.17 -19.63 -13.65
N SER A 411 25.07 -20.26 -14.05
CA SER A 411 25.00 -21.11 -15.23
C SER A 411 23.63 -21.12 -15.91
N ALA A 412 23.58 -21.54 -17.18
CA ALA A 412 22.33 -21.76 -17.91
C ALA A 412 21.48 -22.89 -17.30
N ASP A 413 22.12 -23.88 -16.66
CA ASP A 413 21.43 -24.99 -16.01
C ASP A 413 20.67 -24.53 -14.76
N GLU A 414 21.23 -23.60 -13.97
CA GLU A 414 20.56 -22.97 -12.82
C GLU A 414 19.32 -22.17 -13.24
N LEU A 415 19.47 -21.35 -14.28
CA LEU A 415 18.37 -20.59 -14.88
C LEU A 415 17.25 -21.55 -15.35
N GLY A 416 17.61 -22.59 -16.09
CA GLY A 416 16.66 -23.58 -16.60
C GLY A 416 15.94 -24.34 -15.49
N ALA A 417 16.64 -24.70 -14.41
CA ALA A 417 16.06 -25.40 -13.27
C ALA A 417 15.06 -24.52 -12.49
N LEU A 418 15.39 -23.24 -12.26
CA LEU A 418 14.47 -22.30 -11.63
C LEU A 418 13.26 -22.03 -12.52
N ALA A 419 13.47 -21.83 -13.83
CA ALA A 419 12.41 -21.65 -14.81
C ALA A 419 11.43 -22.84 -14.79
N ASP A 420 11.92 -24.07 -14.70
CA ASP A 420 11.09 -25.27 -14.59
C ASP A 420 10.24 -25.30 -13.32
N ARG A 421 10.82 -24.97 -12.16
CA ARG A 421 10.09 -24.95 -10.89
C ARG A 421 9.03 -23.86 -10.88
N LEU A 422 9.40 -22.64 -11.30
CA LEU A 422 8.48 -21.51 -11.40
C LEU A 422 7.38 -21.79 -12.43
N GLN A 423 7.70 -22.41 -13.57
CA GLN A 423 6.71 -22.83 -14.56
C GLN A 423 5.76 -23.89 -13.98
N ALA A 424 6.26 -24.87 -13.24
CA ALA A 424 5.44 -25.93 -12.65
C ALA A 424 4.44 -25.39 -11.62
N VAL A 425 4.88 -24.46 -10.77
CA VAL A 425 4.05 -23.85 -9.72
C VAL A 425 3.10 -22.81 -10.31
N SER A 426 3.62 -21.86 -11.10
CA SER A 426 2.82 -20.76 -11.67
C SER A 426 1.92 -21.19 -12.82
N ARG A 427 2.25 -22.32 -13.47
CA ARG A 427 1.65 -22.76 -14.74
C ARG A 427 1.70 -21.67 -15.81
N GLY A 428 2.73 -20.82 -15.78
CA GLY A 428 2.91 -19.71 -16.71
C GLY A 428 1.97 -18.52 -16.47
N ASN A 429 1.37 -18.39 -15.29
CA ASN A 429 0.61 -17.20 -14.94
C ASN A 429 1.58 -16.06 -14.52
N PRO A 430 1.67 -14.94 -15.28
CA PRO A 430 2.61 -13.85 -14.98
C PRO A 430 2.45 -13.28 -13.58
N LEU A 431 1.22 -13.03 -13.12
CA LEU A 431 0.99 -12.54 -11.77
C LEU A 431 1.55 -13.51 -10.72
N PHE A 432 1.32 -14.81 -10.88
CA PHE A 432 1.86 -15.79 -9.93
C PHE A 432 3.39 -15.87 -10.00
N LEU A 433 4.00 -15.72 -11.18
CA LEU A 433 5.45 -15.59 -11.29
C LEU A 433 5.97 -14.38 -10.51
N THR A 434 5.39 -13.19 -10.71
CA THR A 434 5.75 -11.96 -9.98
C THR A 434 5.62 -12.13 -8.47
N GLU A 435 4.51 -12.67 -7.99
CA GLU A 435 4.28 -12.85 -6.55
C GLU A 435 5.21 -13.90 -5.94
N THR A 436 5.56 -14.95 -6.71
CA THR A 436 6.53 -15.94 -6.26
C THR A 436 7.92 -15.31 -6.14
N LEU A 437 8.35 -14.54 -7.15
CA LEU A 437 9.63 -13.82 -7.12
C LEU A 437 9.68 -12.77 -6.00
N ARG A 438 8.57 -12.06 -5.74
CA ARG A 438 8.44 -11.15 -4.60
C ARG A 438 8.58 -11.89 -3.27
N THR A 439 8.00 -13.08 -3.15
CA THR A 439 8.17 -13.94 -1.95
C THR A 439 9.64 -14.33 -1.75
N LEU A 440 10.37 -14.61 -2.85
CA LEU A 440 11.81 -14.89 -2.80
C LEU A 440 12.63 -13.64 -2.40
N GLN A 441 12.23 -12.47 -2.85
CA GLN A 441 12.82 -11.20 -2.41
C GLN A 441 12.58 -10.94 -0.91
N GLU A 442 11.36 -11.15 -0.44
CA GLU A 442 10.97 -10.94 0.97
C GLU A 442 11.65 -11.94 1.92
N SER A 443 11.92 -13.15 1.45
CA SER A 443 12.72 -14.15 2.17
C SER A 443 14.24 -13.93 2.04
N HIS A 444 14.66 -12.83 1.41
CA HIS A 444 16.06 -12.46 1.16
C HIS A 444 16.85 -13.47 0.31
N LEU A 445 16.16 -14.30 -0.46
CA LEU A 445 16.77 -15.24 -1.41
C LEU A 445 17.08 -14.58 -2.76
N LEU A 446 16.39 -13.48 -3.09
CA LEU A 446 16.63 -12.67 -4.28
C LEU A 446 16.98 -11.24 -3.85
N LEU A 447 18.20 -10.79 -4.15
CA LEU A 447 18.73 -9.51 -3.71
C LEU A 447 19.06 -8.58 -4.88
N PRO A 448 18.89 -7.26 -4.72
CA PRO A 448 19.31 -6.28 -5.73
C PRO A 448 20.85 -6.23 -5.80
N ALA A 449 21.41 -6.21 -7.00
CA ALA A 449 22.83 -5.94 -7.26
C ALA A 449 23.07 -4.44 -7.55
N GLU A 450 24.32 -4.01 -7.45
CA GLU A 450 24.71 -2.61 -7.69
C GLU A 450 24.45 -2.13 -9.13
N ASP A 451 24.42 -3.03 -10.10
CA ASP A 451 24.18 -2.74 -11.52
C ASP A 451 22.68 -2.68 -11.89
N GLY A 452 21.79 -2.87 -10.91
CA GLY A 452 20.34 -2.88 -11.09
C GLY A 452 19.74 -4.24 -11.47
N ARG A 453 20.55 -5.29 -11.66
CA ARG A 453 20.05 -6.68 -11.82
C ARG A 453 19.79 -7.32 -10.46
N TRP A 454 19.13 -8.47 -10.47
CA TRP A 454 18.91 -9.27 -9.26
C TRP A 454 19.89 -10.45 -9.19
N VAL A 455 20.28 -10.84 -7.97
CA VAL A 455 21.15 -11.99 -7.72
C VAL A 455 20.45 -12.94 -6.76
N PHE A 456 20.40 -14.21 -7.14
CA PHE A 456 19.98 -15.28 -6.23
C PHE A 456 21.15 -15.64 -5.33
N LEU A 457 20.93 -15.68 -4.01
CA LEU A 457 21.94 -16.20 -3.10
C LEU A 457 22.19 -17.67 -3.44
N ASP A 458 23.48 -18.08 -3.46
CA ASP A 458 23.97 -19.43 -3.80
C ASP A 458 23.35 -20.50 -2.88
N THR A 459 22.12 -20.85 -3.21
CA THR A 459 21.23 -21.71 -2.44
C THR A 459 20.78 -22.79 -3.40
N ASP A 460 20.70 -24.03 -2.92
CA ASP A 460 20.06 -25.11 -3.66
C ASP A 460 18.62 -24.70 -4.00
N ILE A 461 18.42 -24.16 -5.20
CA ILE A 461 17.14 -23.65 -5.68
C ILE A 461 16.08 -24.74 -5.51
N ALA A 462 16.43 -26.02 -5.62
CA ALA A 462 15.50 -27.13 -5.43
C ALA A 462 14.85 -27.17 -4.03
N SER A 463 15.55 -26.69 -3.01
CA SER A 463 15.12 -26.67 -1.60
C SER A 463 14.23 -25.48 -1.21
N VAL A 464 14.15 -24.44 -2.06
CA VAL A 464 13.38 -23.23 -1.77
C VAL A 464 11.88 -23.52 -1.75
N GLU A 465 11.21 -23.26 -0.63
CA GLU A 465 9.76 -23.42 -0.51
C GLU A 465 9.03 -22.33 -1.33
N LEU A 466 8.35 -22.75 -2.39
CA LEU A 466 7.51 -21.87 -3.21
C LEU A 466 6.05 -21.99 -2.76
N PRO A 467 5.27 -20.89 -2.74
CA PRO A 467 3.85 -20.94 -2.46
C PRO A 467 3.15 -21.88 -3.45
N PRO A 468 2.34 -22.85 -3.01
CA PRO A 468 1.74 -23.83 -3.92
C PRO A 468 0.56 -23.26 -4.72
N THR A 469 0.03 -22.07 -4.35
CA THR A 469 -1.02 -21.38 -5.12
C THR A 469 -0.86 -19.86 -5.08
N LEU A 470 -1.30 -19.17 -6.14
CA LEU A 470 -1.37 -17.70 -6.20
C LEU A 470 -2.14 -17.12 -5.01
N ARG A 471 -3.26 -17.74 -4.62
CA ARG A 471 -4.06 -17.27 -3.48
C ARG A 471 -3.24 -17.24 -2.20
N GLN A 472 -2.43 -18.26 -1.94
CA GLN A 472 -1.59 -18.30 -0.75
C GLN A 472 -0.46 -17.27 -0.81
N ALA A 473 0.18 -17.09 -1.98
CA ALA A 473 1.17 -16.02 -2.16
C ALA A 473 0.58 -14.63 -1.86
N LEU A 474 -0.62 -14.35 -2.39
CA LEU A 474 -1.34 -13.10 -2.12
C LEU A 474 -1.84 -12.98 -0.67
N GLN A 475 -2.20 -14.09 -0.04
CA GLN A 475 -2.67 -14.09 1.35
C GLN A 475 -1.53 -13.77 2.31
N VAL A 476 -0.34 -14.35 2.12
CA VAL A 476 0.86 -14.03 2.91
C VAL A 476 1.12 -12.52 2.88
N ARG A 477 1.02 -11.91 1.71
CA ARG A 477 1.20 -10.47 1.52
C ARG A 477 0.17 -9.62 2.26
N VAL A 478 -1.10 -10.04 2.27
CA VAL A 478 -2.16 -9.37 3.05
C VAL A 478 -1.97 -9.60 4.56
N GLU A 479 -1.44 -10.75 4.96
CA GLU A 479 -1.17 -11.08 6.37
C GLU A 479 0.02 -10.33 6.95
N GLN A 480 0.99 -9.92 6.12
CA GLN A 480 2.10 -9.04 6.50
C GLN A 480 1.66 -7.62 6.85
N LEU A 481 0.45 -7.20 6.44
CA LEU A 481 -0.08 -5.90 6.81
C LEU A 481 -0.44 -5.83 8.30
N THR A 482 -0.27 -4.65 8.89
CA THR A 482 -0.82 -4.23 10.17
C THR A 482 -2.34 -4.35 10.17
N ASP A 483 -2.95 -4.37 11.36
CA ASP A 483 -4.42 -4.39 11.48
C ASP A 483 -5.07 -3.18 10.81
N LEU A 484 -4.45 -2.01 10.90
CA LEU A 484 -4.92 -0.78 10.24
C LEU A 484 -4.77 -0.87 8.71
N GLY A 485 -3.66 -1.41 8.21
CA GLY A 485 -3.45 -1.70 6.78
C GLY A 485 -4.48 -2.68 6.23
N ARG A 486 -4.71 -3.80 6.93
CA ARG A 486 -5.75 -4.77 6.55
C ARG A 486 -7.15 -4.15 6.55
N GLU A 487 -7.47 -3.34 7.54
CA GLU A 487 -8.76 -2.65 7.60
C GLU A 487 -8.93 -1.65 6.45
N ALA A 488 -7.91 -0.87 6.13
CA ALA A 488 -7.90 0.06 5.01
C ALA A 488 -8.07 -0.65 3.66
N ALA A 489 -7.33 -1.73 3.44
CA ALA A 489 -7.47 -2.57 2.26
C ALA A 489 -8.89 -3.18 2.15
N ALA A 490 -9.45 -3.67 3.26
CA ALA A 490 -10.81 -4.20 3.29
C ALA A 490 -11.87 -3.14 2.96
N ARG A 491 -11.70 -1.91 3.47
CA ARG A 491 -12.58 -0.76 3.14
C ARG A 491 -12.53 -0.45 1.64
N LEU A 492 -11.33 -0.39 1.05
CA LEU A 492 -11.17 -0.18 -0.40
C LEU A 492 -11.81 -1.32 -1.21
N ALA A 493 -11.62 -2.57 -0.78
CA ALA A 493 -12.21 -3.73 -1.42
C ALA A 493 -13.75 -3.73 -1.35
N GLY A 494 -14.33 -3.22 -0.26
CA GLY A 494 -15.76 -3.05 -0.07
C GLY A 494 -16.36 -1.91 -0.91
N LEU A 495 -15.61 -0.84 -1.15
CA LEU A 495 -15.99 0.23 -2.10
C LEU A 495 -16.02 -0.29 -3.53
N GLY A 496 -15.11 -1.20 -3.87
CA GLY A 496 -15.09 -1.89 -5.17
C GLY A 496 -14.77 -0.99 -6.36
N ARG A 497 -14.19 0.20 -6.12
CA ARG A 497 -13.75 1.20 -7.11
C ARG A 497 -12.59 2.05 -6.56
N PRO A 498 -11.81 2.74 -7.41
CA PRO A 498 -10.78 3.67 -6.98
C PRO A 498 -11.36 4.72 -6.05
N SER A 499 -10.67 4.99 -4.94
CA SER A 499 -11.20 5.84 -3.86
C SER A 499 -10.10 6.68 -3.22
N SER A 500 -10.43 7.90 -2.77
CA SER A 500 -9.46 8.76 -2.10
C SER A 500 -9.06 8.17 -0.73
N PRO A 501 -7.85 8.45 -0.22
CA PRO A 501 -7.43 8.05 1.13
C PRO A 501 -8.43 8.50 2.21
N SER A 502 -9.02 9.68 2.04
CA SER A 502 -10.05 10.22 2.95
C SER A 502 -11.32 9.38 3.01
N ALA A 503 -11.74 8.76 1.89
CA ALA A 503 -12.90 7.88 1.84
C ALA A 503 -12.65 6.54 2.57
N LEU A 504 -11.37 6.17 2.76
CA LEU A 504 -10.97 5.00 3.53
C LEU A 504 -10.97 5.27 5.04
N GLY A 505 -11.09 6.53 5.50
CA GLY A 505 -11.17 6.86 6.92
C GLY A 505 -9.92 6.46 7.72
N LEU A 506 -8.74 6.65 7.15
CA LEU A 506 -7.45 6.33 7.75
C LEU A 506 -7.17 7.29 8.93
N SER A 507 -7.09 6.78 10.16
CA SER A 507 -6.82 7.52 11.40
C SER A 507 -6.39 6.50 12.46
N PRO A 508 -5.42 6.78 13.36
CA PRO A 508 -4.81 8.09 13.64
C PRO A 508 -3.68 8.53 12.68
N ASP A 509 -2.96 7.63 12.03
CA ASP A 509 -1.78 7.94 11.19
C ASP A 509 -1.96 7.52 9.72
N PRO A 510 -2.63 8.36 8.90
CA PRO A 510 -3.03 7.97 7.54
C PRO A 510 -1.87 7.76 6.58
N GLU A 511 -0.75 8.49 6.75
CA GLU A 511 0.42 8.38 5.87
C GLU A 511 1.16 7.06 6.09
N GLU A 512 1.27 6.58 7.34
CA GLU A 512 1.95 5.32 7.65
C GLU A 512 1.19 4.13 7.05
N VAL A 513 -0.13 4.08 7.26
CA VAL A 513 -0.99 3.04 6.68
C VAL A 513 -0.99 3.10 5.15
N LEU A 514 -0.93 4.30 4.58
CA LEU A 514 -0.89 4.47 3.13
C LEU A 514 0.45 4.01 2.54
N ASN A 515 1.56 4.42 3.14
CA ASN A 515 2.89 3.97 2.73
C ASN A 515 3.02 2.47 2.88
N GLU A 516 2.51 1.89 3.97
CA GLU A 516 2.46 0.45 4.16
C GLU A 516 1.73 -0.27 3.01
N LEU A 517 0.54 0.20 2.62
CA LEU A 517 -0.22 -0.40 1.53
C LEU A 517 0.48 -0.25 0.16
N LEU A 518 1.16 0.87 -0.07
CA LEU A 518 1.91 1.15 -1.29
C LEU A 518 3.20 0.32 -1.36
N ASP A 519 3.97 0.25 -0.27
CA ASP A 519 5.22 -0.50 -0.15
C ASP A 519 4.99 -2.00 -0.20
N ALA A 520 3.89 -2.46 0.40
CA ALA A 520 3.41 -3.82 0.23
C ALA A 520 2.87 -4.06 -1.20
N GLY A 521 2.72 -3.02 -2.03
CA GLY A 521 2.16 -3.05 -3.39
C GLY A 521 0.70 -3.52 -3.47
N ILE A 522 -0.04 -3.45 -2.36
CA ILE A 522 -1.44 -3.85 -2.31
C ILE A 522 -2.28 -2.89 -3.15
N VAL A 523 -1.94 -1.59 -3.06
CA VAL A 523 -2.59 -0.51 -3.78
C VAL A 523 -1.57 0.28 -4.60
N ARG A 524 -2.08 1.04 -5.55
CA ARG A 524 -1.33 2.04 -6.32
C ARG A 524 -2.18 3.29 -6.48
N TRP A 525 -1.50 4.39 -6.73
CA TRP A 525 -2.14 5.63 -7.15
C TRP A 525 -2.68 5.53 -8.58
N VAL A 526 -3.90 6.03 -8.77
CA VAL A 526 -4.55 6.26 -10.07
C VAL A 526 -5.14 7.67 -10.09
N ASP A 527 -5.72 8.08 -11.23
CA ASP A 527 -6.29 9.42 -11.44
C ASP A 527 -5.33 10.57 -11.10
N ASP A 528 -4.11 10.52 -11.65
CA ASP A 528 -3.02 11.49 -11.39
C ASP A 528 -2.68 11.65 -9.90
N GLY A 529 -2.71 10.55 -9.14
CA GLY A 529 -2.32 10.55 -7.72
C GLY A 529 -3.44 10.98 -6.77
N ARG A 530 -4.71 10.92 -7.18
CA ARG A 530 -5.85 11.36 -6.36
C ARG A 530 -6.56 10.23 -5.65
N THR A 531 -6.59 9.04 -6.25
CA THR A 531 -7.33 7.89 -5.76
C THR A 531 -6.43 6.67 -5.71
N LEU A 532 -6.77 5.73 -4.83
CA LEU A 532 -6.10 4.45 -4.68
C LEU A 532 -6.96 3.37 -5.32
N ASP A 533 -6.34 2.49 -6.09
CA ASP A 533 -6.94 1.21 -6.50
C ASP A 533 -5.97 0.08 -6.18
N PHE A 534 -6.48 -1.15 -6.14
CA PHE A 534 -5.63 -2.33 -6.04
C PHE A 534 -4.72 -2.43 -7.26
N VAL A 535 -3.48 -2.86 -7.03
CA VAL A 535 -2.56 -3.17 -8.14
C VAL A 535 -3.15 -4.25 -9.04
N HIS A 536 -3.75 -5.27 -8.43
CA HIS A 536 -4.43 -6.37 -9.10
C HIS A 536 -5.75 -6.74 -8.42
N ASP A 537 -6.76 -7.12 -9.22
CA ASP A 537 -8.07 -7.51 -8.71
C ASP A 537 -8.01 -8.80 -7.86
N GLU A 538 -7.02 -9.66 -8.10
CA GLU A 538 -6.79 -10.89 -7.35
C GLU A 538 -6.34 -10.58 -5.90
N ILE A 539 -5.63 -9.47 -5.68
CA ILE A 539 -5.31 -8.97 -4.34
C ILE A 539 -6.60 -8.52 -3.65
N ARG A 540 -7.49 -7.80 -4.35
CA ARG A 540 -8.80 -7.42 -3.83
C ARG A 540 -9.62 -8.66 -3.41
N GLU A 541 -9.60 -9.71 -4.23
CA GLU A 541 -10.24 -10.99 -3.90
C GLU A 541 -9.60 -11.68 -2.69
N ALA A 542 -8.26 -11.67 -2.58
CA ALA A 542 -7.54 -12.21 -1.43
C ALA A 542 -7.89 -11.45 -0.13
N VAL A 543 -7.94 -10.11 -0.18
CA VAL A 543 -8.38 -9.26 0.95
C VAL A 543 -9.84 -9.53 1.33
N ARG A 544 -10.73 -9.76 0.36
CA ARG A 544 -12.12 -10.15 0.66
C ARG A 544 -12.21 -11.53 1.30
N ALA A 545 -11.34 -12.46 0.89
CA ALA A 545 -11.33 -13.84 1.39
C ALA A 545 -10.67 -13.97 2.77
N SER A 546 -9.70 -13.12 3.12
CA SER A 546 -8.97 -13.16 4.39
C SER A 546 -9.80 -12.76 5.61
N GLY A 547 -11.05 -12.32 5.42
CA GLY A 547 -12.01 -12.16 6.51
C GLY A 547 -11.73 -10.99 7.45
N ALA A 548 -10.87 -10.03 7.06
CA ALA A 548 -10.78 -8.73 7.74
C ALA A 548 -12.21 -8.20 7.97
N PRO A 549 -12.57 -7.85 9.21
CA PRO A 549 -13.93 -7.99 9.72
C PRO A 549 -14.98 -7.38 8.78
N ALA A 550 -15.75 -8.27 8.16
CA ALA A 550 -16.92 -8.00 7.36
C ALA A 550 -18.07 -7.42 8.21
N ARG A 551 -17.86 -6.23 8.80
CA ARG A 551 -18.94 -5.32 9.21
C ARG A 551 -19.49 -4.59 7.97
N ASN A 552 -19.88 -5.36 6.94
CA ASN A 552 -20.25 -4.88 5.60
C ASN A 552 -21.34 -3.79 5.59
N ARG A 553 -22.21 -3.69 6.60
CA ARG A 553 -23.21 -2.60 6.67
C ARG A 553 -22.69 -1.29 7.24
N ARG A 554 -21.80 -1.32 8.24
CA ARG A 554 -21.30 -0.10 8.90
C ARG A 554 -20.35 0.67 7.98
N TRP A 555 -19.65 -0.03 7.09
CA TRP A 555 -18.69 0.56 6.14
C TRP A 555 -19.35 1.23 4.94
N HIS A 556 -20.39 0.63 4.34
CA HIS A 556 -21.16 1.34 3.32
C HIS A 556 -21.77 2.64 3.87
N VAL A 557 -22.18 2.64 5.14
CA VAL A 557 -22.67 3.84 5.83
C VAL A 557 -21.54 4.84 6.12
N ALA A 558 -20.39 4.40 6.64
CA ALA A 558 -19.23 5.27 6.91
C ALA A 558 -18.63 5.87 5.63
N ALA A 559 -18.55 5.09 4.56
CA ALA A 559 -18.13 5.54 3.24
C ALA A 559 -19.14 6.50 2.60
N ALA A 560 -20.45 6.22 2.70
CA ALA A 560 -21.48 7.15 2.29
C ALA A 560 -21.36 8.47 3.07
N VAL A 561 -21.06 8.41 4.37
CA VAL A 561 -20.84 9.59 5.22
C VAL A 561 -19.53 10.32 4.89
N ALA A 562 -18.44 9.63 4.53
CA ALA A 562 -17.19 10.28 4.12
C ALA A 562 -17.31 10.94 2.74
N VAL A 563 -18.00 10.30 1.80
CA VAL A 563 -18.32 10.88 0.47
C VAL A 563 -19.29 12.06 0.62
N LEU A 564 -20.31 11.94 1.47
CA LEU A 564 -21.24 13.04 1.77
C LEU A 564 -20.53 14.16 2.55
N GLY A 565 -19.59 13.84 3.44
CA GLY A 565 -18.79 14.80 4.20
C GLY A 565 -17.78 15.56 3.34
N ALA A 566 -17.13 14.89 2.39
CA ALA A 566 -16.24 15.52 1.41
C ALA A 566 -17.03 16.33 0.35
N ALA A 567 -18.22 15.87 -0.04
CA ALA A 567 -19.16 16.65 -0.84
C ALA A 567 -19.77 17.82 -0.06
N ALA A 568 -19.85 17.74 1.27
CA ALA A 568 -20.41 18.76 2.17
C ALA A 568 -19.47 19.97 2.43
N GLY A 569 -18.44 20.15 1.62
CA GLY A 569 -17.96 21.51 1.29
C GLY A 569 -18.98 22.31 0.45
N ALA A 570 -19.99 21.64 -0.11
CA ALA A 570 -21.07 22.25 -0.87
C ALA A 570 -22.35 21.39 -0.79
N ALA A 571 -23.18 21.62 0.24
CA ALA A 571 -24.66 21.59 0.20
C ALA A 571 -25.28 21.23 1.57
N TRP A 572 -25.40 22.24 2.43
CA TRP A 572 -26.53 22.29 3.37
C TRP A 572 -27.78 22.65 2.57
N TRP A 573 -28.69 21.71 2.33
CA TRP A 573 -30.04 22.03 1.84
C TRP A 573 -30.97 22.22 3.04
N GLY A 574 -30.89 23.40 3.67
CA GLY A 574 -31.99 23.94 4.45
C GLY A 574 -32.85 24.81 3.53
N PHE A 575 -34.13 24.47 3.37
CA PHE A 575 -35.10 25.36 2.72
C PHE A 575 -35.25 26.61 3.60
N GLY A 576 -34.66 27.72 3.15
CA GLY A 576 -34.81 29.04 3.77
C GLY A 576 -33.70 30.04 3.45
N GLY A 577 -33.67 30.56 2.21
CA GLY A 577 -33.01 31.83 1.84
C GLY A 577 -31.46 31.93 1.90
N PRO A 578 -30.81 32.71 1.02
CA PRO A 578 -29.36 32.70 0.89
C PRO A 578 -28.68 33.60 1.91
N SER A 579 -27.78 33.06 2.74
CA SER A 579 -26.69 33.86 3.31
C SER A 579 -25.36 33.10 3.19
N ARG A 580 -24.49 33.66 2.34
CA ARG A 580 -23.32 33.00 1.72
C ARG A 580 -22.02 33.22 2.51
N ALA A 581 -22.10 33.56 3.80
CA ALA A 581 -20.98 34.20 4.51
C ALA A 581 -20.37 33.41 5.69
N ALA A 582 -20.84 32.21 6.04
CA ALA A 582 -20.35 31.50 7.23
C ALA A 582 -19.66 30.14 6.97
N ALA A 583 -19.55 29.69 5.72
CA ALA A 583 -19.25 28.28 5.41
C ALA A 583 -17.75 27.90 5.32
N ALA A 584 -16.82 28.83 5.52
CA ALA A 584 -15.39 28.52 5.36
C ALA A 584 -14.68 28.01 6.64
N ASN A 585 -15.33 28.04 7.81
CA ASN A 585 -14.69 27.74 9.10
C ASN A 585 -15.47 26.75 10.01
N ALA A 586 -16.42 25.98 9.47
CA ALA A 586 -17.29 25.10 10.28
C ALA A 586 -16.93 23.61 10.16
N LEU A 587 -15.68 23.26 10.47
CA LEU A 587 -15.29 21.92 10.91
C LEU A 587 -14.46 22.11 12.18
N PRO A 588 -15.11 22.52 13.28
CA PRO A 588 -15.37 21.58 14.37
C PRO A 588 -16.71 21.88 15.09
N HIS A 589 -17.16 20.98 15.98
CA HIS A 589 -18.30 21.14 16.93
C HIS A 589 -19.67 20.57 16.52
N GLY A 590 -19.80 19.24 16.70
CA GLY A 590 -20.93 18.52 17.33
C GLY A 590 -22.39 18.78 16.91
N GLY A 591 -23.08 17.69 16.51
CA GLY A 591 -24.54 17.59 16.69
C GLY A 591 -25.41 17.41 15.44
N GLY A 592 -25.07 16.46 14.55
CA GLY A 592 -25.98 16.04 13.46
C GLY A 592 -26.71 14.73 13.79
N GLN A 593 -27.89 14.50 13.22
CA GLN A 593 -28.55 13.18 13.22
C GLN A 593 -28.59 12.62 11.80
N LEU A 594 -28.20 11.35 11.63
CA LEU A 594 -28.23 10.59 10.38
C LEU A 594 -29.26 9.48 10.50
N TRP A 595 -30.21 9.41 9.57
CA TRP A 595 -31.22 8.36 9.52
C TRP A 595 -31.01 7.47 8.30
N THR A 596 -31.01 6.15 8.50
CA THR A 596 -30.81 5.17 7.42
C THR A 596 -31.82 4.04 7.51
N LEU A 597 -32.28 3.55 6.38
CA LEU A 597 -33.16 2.38 6.30
C LEU A 597 -32.33 1.10 6.48
N THR A 598 -32.69 0.27 7.46
CA THR A 598 -32.05 -1.02 7.77
C THR A 598 -33.03 -2.17 7.56
N SER A 599 -32.59 -3.43 7.67
CA SER A 599 -33.50 -4.59 7.60
C SER A 599 -34.50 -4.67 8.76
N GLU A 600 -34.28 -3.89 9.83
CA GLU A 600 -35.16 -3.84 11.01
C GLU A 600 -36.03 -2.57 11.02
N GLY A 601 -35.96 -1.73 9.98
CA GLY A 601 -36.63 -0.43 9.90
C GLY A 601 -35.66 0.74 9.82
N TRP A 602 -36.16 1.97 9.99
CA TRP A 602 -35.29 3.16 10.00
C TRP A 602 -34.47 3.22 11.30
N ALA A 603 -33.16 3.43 11.20
CA ALA A 603 -32.27 3.59 12.34
C ALA A 603 -31.67 5.00 12.36
N GLY A 604 -31.72 5.64 13.53
CA GLY A 604 -31.18 6.98 13.78
C GLY A 604 -29.83 6.93 14.49
N TYR A 605 -28.87 7.72 13.99
CA TYR A 605 -27.52 7.85 14.52
C TYR A 605 -27.23 9.31 14.85
N ARG A 606 -26.50 9.55 15.93
CA ARG A 606 -25.97 10.87 16.29
C ARG A 606 -24.51 10.97 15.85
N ILE A 607 -24.17 12.07 15.20
CA ILE A 607 -22.82 12.39 14.74
C ILE A 607 -22.11 13.15 15.85
N THR A 608 -21.15 12.49 16.50
CA THR A 608 -20.24 13.06 17.51
C THR A 608 -18.82 13.13 16.93
N GLY A 609 -18.42 14.29 16.40
CA GLY A 609 -17.13 14.39 15.70
C GLY A 609 -17.08 13.51 14.45
N THR A 610 -16.21 12.50 14.42
CA THR A 610 -16.12 11.47 13.37
C THR A 610 -16.82 10.16 13.74
N THR A 611 -17.43 10.06 14.92
CA THR A 611 -18.11 8.85 15.41
C THR A 611 -19.62 8.92 15.23
N LEU A 612 -20.24 7.76 14.95
CA LEU A 612 -21.68 7.57 14.88
C LEU A 612 -22.17 6.77 16.09
N GLU A 613 -23.00 7.38 16.93
CA GLU A 613 -23.67 6.73 18.06
C GLU A 613 -25.10 6.34 17.67
N PRO A 614 -25.51 5.05 17.77
CA PRO A 614 -26.89 4.66 17.50
C PRO A 614 -27.82 5.14 18.61
N VAL A 615 -28.94 5.76 18.24
CA VAL A 615 -29.84 6.45 19.20
C VAL A 615 -31.25 5.86 19.21
N ALA A 616 -31.82 5.50 18.05
CA ALA A 616 -33.18 4.96 17.97
C ALA A 616 -33.38 3.99 16.80
N ILE A 617 -34.35 3.09 16.93
CA ILE A 617 -34.87 2.20 15.88
C ILE A 617 -36.35 2.48 15.69
N VAL A 618 -36.81 2.61 14.45
CA VAL A 618 -38.21 2.72 14.07
C VAL A 618 -38.75 1.32 13.78
N GLU A 619 -39.65 0.85 14.63
CA GLU A 619 -40.42 -0.38 14.48
C GLU A 619 -41.84 -0.06 13.98
N PRO A 620 -42.57 -0.97 13.32
CA PRO A 620 -44.01 -0.80 13.05
C PRO A 620 -44.83 -0.97 14.34
N ARG A 621 -45.83 -0.11 14.61
CA ARG A 621 -46.73 -0.30 15.78
C ARG A 621 -47.75 -1.41 15.52
N PRO A 622 -48.05 -2.27 16.51
CA PRO A 622 -49.24 -3.13 16.46
C PRO A 622 -50.51 -2.26 16.64
N GLU A 623 -51.38 -2.30 15.64
CA GLU A 623 -52.78 -1.84 15.56
C GLU A 623 -53.23 -0.64 16.43
N GLY A 624 -53.57 0.48 15.77
CA GLY A 624 -54.57 1.44 16.25
C GLY A 624 -54.12 2.87 16.59
N ARG A 625 -52.81 3.19 16.62
CA ARG A 625 -52.32 4.57 16.80
C ARG A 625 -51.01 4.83 16.02
N GLY A 626 -51.15 5.28 14.78
CA GLY A 626 -50.03 5.70 13.91
C GLY A 626 -49.19 4.52 13.34
N PRO A 627 -48.44 4.73 12.24
CA PRO A 627 -47.81 3.62 11.50
C PRO A 627 -46.50 3.07 12.11
N TYR A 628 -45.85 3.77 13.06
CA TYR A 628 -44.54 3.36 13.59
C TYR A 628 -44.37 3.62 15.11
N HIS A 629 -43.61 2.76 15.81
CA HIS A 629 -43.11 2.87 17.19
C HIS A 629 -41.62 3.21 17.13
N LEU A 630 -41.14 4.18 17.91
CA LEU A 630 -39.71 4.44 18.02
C LEU A 630 -39.19 3.85 19.32
N ARG A 631 -38.22 2.93 19.22
CA ARG A 631 -37.57 2.33 20.38
C ARG A 631 -36.18 2.93 20.57
N PRO A 632 -35.79 3.33 21.80
CA PRO A 632 -34.42 3.72 22.08
C PRO A 632 -33.48 2.55 21.75
N TYR A 633 -32.31 2.84 21.20
CA TYR A 633 -31.30 1.80 21.01
C TYR A 633 -30.92 1.25 22.41
N PRO A 634 -30.67 -0.07 22.61
CA PRO A 634 -30.44 -0.65 23.93
C PRO A 634 -29.27 -0.03 24.73
N THR A 635 -28.37 0.68 24.05
CA THR A 635 -27.20 1.36 24.62
C THR A 635 -27.43 2.86 24.87
N ALA A 636 -28.62 3.39 24.58
CA ALA A 636 -28.93 4.81 24.76
C ALA A 636 -29.14 5.12 26.25
N THR A 637 -28.26 5.96 26.81
CA THR A 637 -28.29 6.36 28.23
C THR A 637 -29.05 7.67 28.48
N ARG A 638 -29.63 8.28 27.44
CA ARG A 638 -30.32 9.57 27.51
C ARG A 638 -31.63 9.57 26.72
N PRO A 639 -32.64 10.35 27.15
CA PRO A 639 -33.88 10.54 26.39
C PRO A 639 -33.61 11.09 24.98
N VAL A 640 -34.47 10.72 24.03
CA VAL A 640 -34.34 11.07 22.62
C VAL A 640 -35.57 11.88 22.21
N VAL A 641 -35.36 13.10 21.72
CA VAL A 641 -36.43 13.88 21.10
C VAL A 641 -36.52 13.53 19.63
N TRP A 642 -37.71 13.12 19.19
CA TRP A 642 -38.08 12.96 17.80
C TRP A 642 -38.81 14.22 17.32
N MET A 643 -38.47 14.70 16.11
CA MET A 643 -39.14 15.82 15.44
C MET A 643 -39.77 15.33 14.13
N GLY A 644 -41.08 15.53 13.99
CA GLY A 644 -41.91 14.89 12.96
C GLY A 644 -41.75 15.40 11.52
N GLN A 645 -40.88 16.38 11.25
CA GLN A 645 -40.80 17.02 9.94
C GLN A 645 -40.02 16.23 8.86
N LEU A 646 -39.56 15.01 9.13
CA LEU A 646 -38.68 14.25 8.21
C LEU A 646 -39.37 13.40 7.15
N THR A 647 -40.71 13.34 7.08
CA THR A 647 -41.38 12.54 6.04
C THR A 647 -42.70 13.17 5.58
N ALA A 648 -42.80 13.49 4.29
CA ALA A 648 -44.02 13.96 3.62
C ALA A 648 -45.19 12.95 3.58
N SER A 649 -45.16 11.87 4.37
CA SER A 649 -46.12 10.76 4.32
C SER A 649 -46.73 10.39 5.69
N LEU A 650 -46.52 11.19 6.74
CA LEU A 650 -47.12 10.95 8.07
C LEU A 650 -48.16 12.04 8.35
N ALA A 651 -49.41 11.79 7.94
CA ALA A 651 -50.50 12.76 8.09
C ALA A 651 -50.91 12.98 9.57
N ASP A 652 -50.70 11.98 10.44
CA ASP A 652 -51.27 11.95 11.81
C ASP A 652 -50.22 11.93 12.94
N ALA A 653 -48.96 12.30 12.68
CA ALA A 653 -47.91 12.26 13.71
C ALA A 653 -47.72 13.64 14.42
N PRO A 654 -47.51 13.66 15.75
CA PRO A 654 -47.19 14.89 16.50
C PRO A 654 -45.84 15.51 16.07
N ASP A 655 -45.69 16.83 16.18
CA ASP A 655 -44.47 17.51 15.68
C ASP A 655 -43.23 17.25 16.54
N ALA A 656 -43.40 16.95 17.83
CA ALA A 656 -42.30 16.55 18.71
C ALA A 656 -42.74 15.52 19.78
N VAL A 657 -41.95 14.45 19.93
CA VAL A 657 -42.15 13.39 20.93
C VAL A 657 -40.84 13.14 21.67
N LEU A 658 -40.87 13.16 23.00
CA LEU A 658 -39.78 12.68 23.83
C LEU A 658 -39.94 11.18 24.04
N ILE A 659 -38.85 10.45 23.83
CA ILE A 659 -38.76 9.02 24.11
C ILE A 659 -37.77 8.87 25.25
N ASP A 660 -38.26 8.49 26.42
CA ASP A 660 -37.42 8.28 27.60
C ASP A 660 -36.55 7.02 27.43
N SER A 661 -35.49 6.90 28.23
CA SER A 661 -34.55 5.77 28.15
C SER A 661 -35.21 4.42 28.45
N ASP A 662 -36.38 4.41 29.11
CA ASP A 662 -37.21 3.24 29.36
C ASP A 662 -38.16 2.90 28.20
N GLY A 663 -38.16 3.71 27.14
CA GLY A 663 -39.02 3.56 25.96
C GLY A 663 -40.40 4.16 26.10
N SER A 664 -40.71 4.86 27.19
CA SER A 664 -41.98 5.58 27.32
C SER A 664 -42.00 6.84 26.44
N GLU A 665 -43.15 7.14 25.84
CA GLU A 665 -43.33 8.28 24.95
C GLU A 665 -44.12 9.41 25.64
N ARG A 666 -43.60 10.63 25.55
CA ARG A 666 -44.28 11.85 25.98
C ARG A 666 -44.38 12.80 24.79
N ILE A 667 -45.62 13.11 24.38
CA ILE A 667 -45.88 14.11 23.34
C ILE A 667 -45.46 15.48 23.88
N LEU A 668 -44.52 16.13 23.22
CA LEU A 668 -44.07 17.47 23.58
C LEU A 668 -44.92 18.53 22.88
N MET A 669 -45.31 18.30 21.62
CA MET A 669 -46.12 19.22 20.83
C MET A 669 -47.10 18.46 19.92
N ASP A 670 -48.33 18.98 19.82
CA ASP A 670 -49.40 18.46 18.96
C ASP A 670 -49.62 19.42 17.78
N ARG A 671 -50.02 18.90 16.62
CA ARG A 671 -49.95 19.55 15.29
C ARG A 671 -50.92 20.73 15.09
N ALA A 672 -51.58 21.20 16.15
CA ALA A 672 -52.62 22.22 16.11
C ALA A 672 -52.08 23.67 16.28
N SER A 673 -50.77 23.86 16.29
CA SER A 673 -50.13 25.17 16.48
C SER A 673 -49.23 25.51 15.30
N ASP A 674 -49.26 26.76 14.82
CA ASP A 674 -48.35 27.34 13.80
C ASP A 674 -46.90 27.50 14.34
N GLU A 675 -46.40 26.46 15.00
CA GLU A 675 -45.16 26.41 15.77
C GLU A 675 -44.21 25.35 15.19
N VAL A 676 -42.91 25.68 15.11
CA VAL A 676 -41.84 24.80 14.63
C VAL A 676 -40.81 24.59 15.73
N ALA A 677 -40.48 23.34 16.05
CA ALA A 677 -39.44 23.02 17.02
C ALA A 677 -38.03 23.34 16.47
N GLY A 678 -37.22 24.05 17.25
CA GLY A 678 -35.88 24.51 16.89
C GLY A 678 -34.71 23.71 17.46
N GLY A 679 -34.97 22.81 18.42
CA GLY A 679 -33.98 21.96 19.07
C GLY A 679 -34.21 21.79 20.57
N ILE A 680 -33.44 20.93 21.24
CA ILE A 680 -33.52 20.70 22.69
C ILE A 680 -32.16 20.95 23.36
N SER A 681 -32.19 21.39 24.62
CA SER A 681 -31.01 21.57 25.45
C SER A 681 -30.22 20.26 25.63
N PRO A 682 -28.89 20.32 25.83
CA PRO A 682 -28.05 19.13 26.00
C PRO A 682 -28.45 18.22 27.18
N ASP A 683 -29.13 18.78 28.20
CA ASP A 683 -29.66 18.08 29.37
C ASP A 683 -31.10 17.55 29.16
N GLY A 684 -31.72 17.83 28.02
CA GLY A 684 -33.05 17.35 27.67
C GLY A 684 -34.20 18.01 28.44
N GLN A 685 -33.95 19.08 29.20
CA GLN A 685 -34.97 19.71 30.06
C GLN A 685 -35.70 20.88 29.40
N THR A 686 -35.17 21.47 28.32
CA THR A 686 -35.73 22.67 27.70
C THR A 686 -35.71 22.57 26.17
N ALA A 687 -36.88 22.73 25.55
CA ALA A 687 -37.02 22.80 24.10
C ALA A 687 -37.04 24.26 23.62
N LEU A 688 -36.49 24.49 22.43
CA LEU A 688 -36.58 25.74 21.69
C LEU A 688 -37.72 25.61 20.68
N VAL A 689 -38.64 26.58 20.65
CA VAL A 689 -39.80 26.60 19.76
C VAL A 689 -39.88 27.94 19.04
N PHE A 690 -40.20 27.90 17.75
CA PHE A 690 -40.42 29.08 16.93
C PHE A 690 -41.90 29.18 16.58
N SER A 691 -42.55 30.33 16.80
CA SER A 691 -43.95 30.55 16.42
C SER A 691 -44.07 31.74 15.47
N ASP A 692 -44.97 31.67 14.50
CA ASP A 692 -45.24 32.82 13.63
C ASP A 692 -45.85 33.99 14.43
N ASP A 693 -45.44 35.23 14.11
CA ASP A 693 -46.08 36.44 14.65
C ASP A 693 -47.24 36.84 13.71
N PRO A 694 -48.52 36.72 14.14
CA PRO A 694 -49.66 37.00 13.29
C PRO A 694 -49.77 38.48 12.88
N GLU A 695 -49.02 39.40 13.50
CA GLU A 695 -49.10 40.84 13.23
C GLU A 695 -48.06 41.37 12.22
N THR A 696 -47.11 40.55 11.71
CA THR A 696 -46.10 41.02 10.73
C THR A 696 -45.94 40.12 9.49
N PRO A 697 -46.03 40.65 8.25
CA PRO A 697 -46.05 39.83 7.01
C PRO A 697 -44.67 39.37 6.50
N GLU A 698 -43.59 39.61 7.23
CA GLU A 698 -42.22 39.28 6.81
C GLU A 698 -41.59 38.25 7.76
N TYR A 699 -41.76 36.95 7.50
CA TYR A 699 -40.99 35.80 8.02
C TYR A 699 -40.14 36.05 9.29
N ARG A 700 -40.78 36.43 10.39
CA ARG A 700 -40.14 36.74 11.67
C ARG A 700 -40.78 35.87 12.75
N LEU A 701 -40.13 34.76 13.09
CA LEU A 701 -40.64 33.87 14.14
C LEU A 701 -40.22 34.37 15.53
N ASP A 702 -41.15 34.28 16.47
CA ASP A 702 -40.88 34.43 17.89
C ASP A 702 -40.21 33.17 18.42
N THR A 703 -39.10 33.32 19.14
CA THR A 703 -38.39 32.20 19.77
C THR A 703 -38.84 32.05 21.22
N TRP A 704 -39.23 30.84 21.60
CA TRP A 704 -39.69 30.44 22.92
C TRP A 704 -38.79 29.35 23.50
N LEU A 705 -38.58 29.41 24.81
CA LEU A 705 -38.08 28.28 25.59
C LEU A 705 -39.28 27.61 26.26
N VAL A 706 -39.35 26.29 26.13
CA VAL A 706 -40.43 25.47 26.69
C VAL A 706 -39.82 24.42 27.61
N SER A 707 -40.22 24.44 28.88
CA SER A 707 -39.85 23.39 29.83
C SER A 707 -40.44 22.06 29.38
N VAL A 708 -39.60 21.04 29.27
CA VAL A 708 -40.01 19.69 28.83
C VAL A 708 -40.87 19.01 29.90
N GLU A 709 -40.62 19.29 31.17
CA GLU A 709 -41.33 18.70 32.30
C GLU A 709 -42.64 19.45 32.62
N THR A 710 -42.60 20.78 32.72
CA THR A 710 -43.74 21.60 33.19
C THR A 710 -44.57 22.19 32.05
N ARG A 711 -44.07 22.16 30.80
CA ARG A 711 -44.63 22.84 29.62
C ARG A 711 -44.77 24.36 29.74
N GLU A 712 -44.18 24.95 30.76
CA GLU A 712 -44.14 26.42 30.89
C GLU A 712 -43.34 27.03 29.75
N ARG A 713 -43.90 28.09 29.16
CA ARG A 713 -43.34 28.80 28.01
C ARG A 713 -42.76 30.13 28.46
N ARG A 714 -41.52 30.40 28.08
CA ARG A 714 -40.84 31.68 28.28
C ARG A 714 -40.44 32.23 26.92
N LEU A 715 -40.98 33.38 26.54
CA LEU A 715 -40.59 34.07 25.31
C LEU A 715 -39.12 34.49 25.44
N LEU A 716 -38.28 33.96 24.56
CA LEU A 716 -36.85 34.28 24.52
C LEU A 716 -36.62 35.56 23.71
N ARG A 717 -37.26 35.68 22.54
CA ARG A 717 -37.07 36.83 21.65
C ARG A 717 -38.18 36.94 20.60
N ARG A 718 -38.59 38.17 20.26
CA ARG A 718 -39.52 38.39 19.14
C ARG A 718 -38.83 38.56 17.80
N GLY A 719 -39.43 37.99 16.75
CA GLY A 719 -39.14 38.24 15.35
C GLY A 719 -37.70 38.01 14.86
N MET A 720 -37.02 36.95 15.31
CA MET A 720 -35.71 36.53 14.77
C MET A 720 -35.58 35.01 14.76
N ASN A 721 -35.21 34.45 13.60
CA ASN A 721 -34.70 33.08 13.47
C ASN A 721 -33.20 33.07 13.75
N GLY A 722 -32.75 32.33 14.76
CA GLY A 722 -31.31 32.18 14.98
C GLY A 722 -30.85 31.65 16.33
N ALA A 723 -31.70 31.07 17.16
CA ALA A 723 -31.24 30.43 18.40
C ALA A 723 -30.95 28.94 18.15
N GLN A 724 -29.81 28.44 18.65
CA GLN A 724 -29.43 27.04 18.58
C GLN A 724 -28.74 26.60 19.89
N TRP A 725 -28.95 25.34 20.28
CA TRP A 725 -28.27 24.76 21.43
C TRP A 725 -26.84 24.34 21.05
N SER A 726 -25.88 24.66 21.91
CA SER A 726 -24.48 24.21 21.83
C SER A 726 -24.07 23.47 23.11
N GLN A 727 -22.89 22.84 23.13
CA GLN A 727 -22.37 22.20 24.35
C GLN A 727 -22.20 23.18 25.53
N ASP A 728 -21.98 24.47 25.24
CA ASP A 728 -21.80 25.52 26.26
C ASP A 728 -23.11 26.25 26.64
N GLY A 729 -24.26 25.79 26.13
CA GLY A 729 -25.57 26.42 26.35
C GLY A 729 -26.20 27.00 25.08
N LEU A 730 -27.27 27.78 25.24
CA LEU A 730 -28.05 28.36 24.14
C LEU A 730 -27.32 29.53 23.48
N ARG A 731 -27.12 29.49 22.17
CA ARG A 731 -26.53 30.58 21.38
C ARG A 731 -27.56 31.21 20.45
N ILE A 732 -27.66 32.53 20.46
CA ILE A 732 -28.50 33.31 19.55
C ILE A 732 -27.58 34.00 18.52
N LEU A 733 -27.73 33.66 17.24
CA LEU A 733 -26.97 34.21 16.11
C LEU A 733 -27.22 35.73 16.00
N GLY A 734 -26.16 36.53 16.13
CA GLY A 734 -26.19 37.99 15.89
C GLY A 734 -25.59 38.89 16.98
N ARG A 735 -25.34 38.41 18.20
CA ARG A 735 -24.45 39.01 19.25
C ARG A 735 -24.43 38.07 20.46
N SER A 736 -23.26 37.85 21.06
CA SER A 736 -23.13 37.12 22.34
C SER A 736 -23.93 37.85 23.41
N VAL A 737 -24.93 37.16 23.97
CA VAL A 737 -25.47 37.53 25.28
C VAL A 737 -24.58 36.83 26.30
N GLY A 738 -24.09 37.56 27.29
CA GLY A 738 -23.25 37.03 28.37
C GLY A 738 -23.98 35.97 29.21
N PRO A 739 -23.30 35.39 30.21
CA PRO A 739 -23.85 34.28 30.99
C PRO A 739 -25.21 34.66 31.60
N PRO A 740 -26.12 33.68 31.77
CA PRO A 740 -27.47 33.94 32.27
C PRO A 740 -27.41 34.42 33.72
N ASP A 741 -27.75 35.68 33.96
CA ASP A 741 -28.24 36.11 35.27
C ASP A 741 -29.73 35.74 35.35
N THR A 742 -29.98 34.62 36.06
CA THR A 742 -31.27 34.09 36.61
C THR A 742 -32.45 33.83 35.66
#